data_AF-A0A524A6T2-F1
#
_entry.id   AF-A0A524A6T2-F1
#
_cell.length_a   1.000
_cell.length_b   1.000
_cell.length_c   1.000
_cell.angle_alpha   90.00
_cell.angle_beta   90.00
_cell.angle_gamma   90.00
#
_symmetry.space_group_name_H-M   'P 1'
#
loop_
_entity.id
_entity.type
_entity.pdbx_description
1 polymer ?
#
loop_
_entity_poly.entity_id
_entity_poly.type
_entity_poly.pdbx_seq_one_letter_code
_entity_poly.pdbx_strand_id
1 'polypeptide(L)'
;MLRISLSRLWKGEHNMRKVGLDSNRPVEKGAPTWRVYPSDFMAGTGTGYVRINFVLDQWSSPAESGWLQVYDTIVNGLEEKDIEVYGLIGHEAVLDPPGDNFRNARETKAADAWIGQYVENFVTIVEHFRDRVRIFESFNEPNNWHGGNKAWIHPYWFAKMLERIYRAVKELGSTDVILVSGPLLAHDIGGGENETDMATGYLRDTYQAGKEKHGWEDVRSSFGSYPLDGIGYHLYVREDAASTPTDIQRTHGKYLNAVSKVVRQQEGVDKKIYVSEFGWSSVSGEDFQAESLKAGFEYLRKDPRVALAIYFCTQDFPGGEYGLLRIDGEKKPAYDAFLEQARLDREVVGVTFEPTPPETPTRLIREKPVFFAMHDRVNVPDALDFDRYVQAFVEMTRARETQPPLTIGLYGSWGMGKSWLLTHIRDALRETPEGKEPQGRVARFLYWLRILLRGRPPKLVRVVEFNAWEYHTHELIWPGMVSGILKQLEAESSWPRRVWSRVRRNLQRQVGGARWKFLPLTIFAGILLGVLIAPLFNAPDLLLLVFGTVGLSGFIVAFQAILNLPFSKWLVGLFAGQEYGAAIGYMEEIKADIKALYQNLPEDSKIVVMIDDLDRCPPEKVVDVLEAIKLLLDDKMFIVFLGIDVAVVAGAVEMRYKDLLAKAGTSGYGYLDKIVQIPFRIPDPTPDEIKEFLNAQFELPKAEEEKPSSRRGGRFPRLPLRRAQEPVERGEAPPEDKDKPISPLPPPTKEPTDEKRLPPPTQPDAEVEERPVAFTELEKETFQEYAKYLRPNPRHIKRLLNVYRLVRILAQGESALIDNPRYLIKWLTMVGHWPFTTMRMLWRFDEWLEDEREASKRGKDFAFPELKDGNALRDLYTDVIGDPDGEDGTLLNRLAADEVRTRDRHDADPDLILELVNEQEVQINWEMLRLLRKYTATFNPTLDVDVRPATIVAGGALFRARSLA
;
A
#
# COMPACT_ATOMS: atom_id res chain seq x y z
N MET A 1 45.44 12.33 5.17
CA MET A 1 46.28 11.51 6.06
C MET A 1 46.54 12.31 7.34
N LEU A 2 46.36 11.70 8.52
CA LEU A 2 46.40 12.28 9.88
C LEU A 2 45.11 12.95 10.40
N ARG A 3 44.09 12.12 10.61
CA ARG A 3 43.16 12.19 11.76
C ARG A 3 42.56 10.81 12.00
N ILE A 4 43.43 9.83 12.23
CA ILE A 4 43.02 8.58 12.89
C ILE A 4 42.78 8.97 14.34
N SER A 5 41.52 8.91 14.77
CA SER A 5 41.12 9.26 16.12
C SER A 5 41.86 8.38 17.13
N LEU A 6 42.69 9.04 17.95
CA LEU A 6 43.34 8.50 19.15
C LEU A 6 42.36 7.92 20.19
N SER A 7 41.03 7.97 19.95
CA SER A 7 40.02 7.34 20.80
C SER A 7 39.96 5.81 20.69
N ARG A 8 40.50 5.19 19.63
CA ARG A 8 40.46 3.72 19.46
C ARG A 8 41.53 2.96 20.27
N LEU A 9 42.57 3.64 20.75
CA LEU A 9 43.70 3.02 21.50
C LEU A 9 43.44 2.89 23.01
N TRP A 10 42.26 3.31 23.50
CA TRP A 10 41.89 3.28 24.93
C TRP A 10 40.61 2.46 25.20
N LYS A 11 40.38 1.38 24.44
CA LYS A 11 39.41 0.32 24.80
C LYS A 11 40.19 -0.95 25.18
N GLY A 12 41.03 -0.84 26.21
CA GLY A 12 41.57 -2.01 26.91
C GLY A 12 40.51 -2.59 27.84
N GLU A 13 40.15 -3.86 27.62
CA GLU A 13 39.50 -4.82 28.52
C GLU A 13 38.32 -4.40 29.44
N HIS A 14 37.65 -3.27 29.21
CA HIS A 14 36.50 -2.85 30.03
C HIS A 14 35.17 -2.89 29.26
N ASN A 15 34.40 -3.95 29.56
CA ASN A 15 32.98 -4.25 29.30
C ASN A 15 32.46 -4.09 27.86
N MET A 16 32.47 -5.19 27.10
CA MET A 16 31.69 -5.31 25.86
C MET A 16 30.21 -5.43 26.18
N ARG A 17 29.38 -4.69 25.43
CA ARG A 17 27.91 -4.86 25.45
C ARG A 17 27.57 -6.28 25.01
N LYS A 18 26.59 -6.90 25.65
CA LYS A 18 26.13 -8.26 25.33
C LYS A 18 24.69 -8.32 24.85
N VAL A 19 23.94 -7.22 24.93
CA VAL A 19 22.54 -7.17 24.49
C VAL A 19 22.46 -6.73 23.03
N GLY A 20 21.89 -7.60 22.20
CA GLY A 20 21.61 -7.35 20.79
C GLY A 20 20.13 -7.50 20.45
N LEU A 21 19.73 -6.92 19.32
CA LEU A 21 18.40 -7.07 18.74
C LEU A 21 18.51 -7.59 17.30
N ASP A 22 17.66 -8.55 16.95
CA ASP A 22 17.57 -9.07 15.60
C ASP A 22 16.66 -8.19 14.72
N SER A 23 17.22 -7.67 13.64
CA SER A 23 16.50 -6.86 12.65
C SER A 23 15.83 -7.68 11.54
N ASN A 24 16.00 -9.00 11.58
CA ASN A 24 15.59 -9.97 10.58
C ASN A 24 16.20 -9.63 9.22
N ARG A 25 15.38 -9.41 8.19
CA ARG A 25 15.84 -9.02 6.85
C ARG A 25 16.10 -7.50 6.78
N PRO A 26 17.36 -7.05 6.61
CA PRO A 26 17.71 -5.64 6.64
C PRO A 26 17.49 -4.92 5.31
N VAL A 27 17.24 -5.66 4.21
CA VAL A 27 17.03 -5.13 2.86
C VAL A 27 15.83 -5.81 2.19
N GLU A 28 14.96 -5.00 1.58
CA GLU A 28 13.81 -5.46 0.80
C GLU A 28 13.70 -4.64 -0.50
N LYS A 29 13.60 -5.31 -1.65
CA LYS A 29 13.48 -4.68 -2.99
C LYS A 29 14.58 -3.65 -3.26
N GLY A 30 15.80 -3.96 -2.85
CA GLY A 30 16.98 -3.14 -3.09
C GLY A 30 17.19 -1.98 -2.12
N ALA A 31 16.34 -1.82 -1.10
CA ALA A 31 16.43 -0.71 -0.15
C ALA A 31 16.57 -1.19 1.30
N PRO A 32 17.29 -0.45 2.16
CA PRO A 32 17.31 -0.71 3.59
C PRO A 32 15.89 -0.69 4.18
N THR A 33 15.59 -1.62 5.09
CA THR A 33 14.31 -1.62 5.81
C THR A 33 14.38 -0.67 7.00
N TRP A 34 13.21 -0.15 7.41
CA TRP A 34 13.09 0.75 8.57
C TRP A 34 13.63 0.16 9.86
N ARG A 35 13.71 -1.18 9.95
CA ARG A 35 14.25 -1.91 11.09
C ARG A 35 15.73 -1.57 11.32
N VAL A 36 16.47 -1.23 10.27
CA VAL A 36 17.91 -0.89 10.37
C VAL A 36 18.24 0.51 9.86
N TYR A 37 17.35 1.14 9.08
CA TYR A 37 17.60 2.45 8.48
C TYR A 37 16.31 3.30 8.32
N PRO A 38 16.29 4.55 8.82
CA PRO A 38 17.37 5.22 9.55
C PRO A 38 17.65 4.56 10.91
N SER A 39 18.91 4.60 11.36
CA SER A 39 19.39 3.86 12.53
C SER A 39 18.86 4.38 13.87
N ASP A 40 18.12 5.49 13.88
CA ASP A 40 17.53 6.11 15.06
C ASP A 40 16.58 5.17 15.81
N PHE A 41 15.82 4.34 15.09
CA PHE A 41 14.97 3.35 15.74
C PHE A 41 15.80 2.37 16.57
N MET A 42 16.84 1.78 15.97
CA MET A 42 17.73 0.84 16.67
C MET A 42 18.44 1.51 17.84
N ALA A 43 18.90 2.74 17.66
CA ALA A 43 19.46 3.55 18.76
C ALA A 43 18.47 3.75 19.91
N GLY A 44 17.19 3.99 19.59
CA GLY A 44 16.10 4.15 20.55
C GLY A 44 15.80 2.91 21.38
N THR A 45 16.10 1.71 20.88
CA THR A 45 15.96 0.46 21.66
C THR A 45 17.04 0.31 22.74
N GLY A 46 18.09 1.13 22.69
CA GLY A 46 19.23 1.07 23.62
C GLY A 46 20.20 -0.08 23.34
N THR A 47 19.95 -0.90 22.32
CA THR A 47 20.78 -2.08 21.99
C THR A 47 22.25 -1.71 21.76
N GLY A 48 23.14 -2.64 22.09
CA GLY A 48 24.57 -2.53 21.80
C GLY A 48 24.96 -3.14 20.45
N TYR A 49 24.22 -4.17 20.04
CA TYR A 49 24.44 -4.89 18.80
C TYR A 49 23.14 -4.99 18.00
N VAL A 50 23.27 -5.02 16.67
CA VAL A 50 22.18 -5.39 15.76
C VAL A 50 22.63 -6.56 14.90
N ARG A 51 21.82 -7.61 14.87
CA ARG A 51 22.00 -8.71 13.91
C ARG A 51 21.37 -8.34 12.59
N ILE A 52 22.13 -8.45 11.51
CA ILE A 52 21.66 -8.23 10.14
C ILE A 52 22.02 -9.42 9.26
N ASN A 53 21.12 -9.78 8.35
CA ASN A 53 21.37 -10.81 7.35
C ASN A 53 21.91 -10.16 6.08
N PHE A 54 23.10 -10.56 5.63
CA PHE A 54 23.60 -10.20 4.31
C PHE A 54 22.94 -11.08 3.25
N VAL A 55 21.82 -10.58 2.71
CA VAL A 55 21.00 -11.24 1.69
C VAL A 55 21.22 -10.62 0.31
N LEU A 56 21.13 -11.43 -0.75
CA LEU A 56 21.21 -10.97 -2.13
C LEU A 56 19.97 -10.19 -2.59
N ASP A 57 18.80 -10.43 -2.01
CA ASP A 57 17.55 -9.76 -2.40
C ASP A 57 17.27 -9.79 -3.92
N GLN A 58 17.52 -8.71 -4.65
CA GLN A 58 17.36 -8.61 -6.10
C GLN A 58 18.66 -8.83 -6.91
N TRP A 59 19.81 -8.84 -6.24
CA TRP A 59 21.13 -8.96 -6.87
C TRP A 59 21.54 -10.42 -7.06
N SER A 60 22.48 -10.66 -7.97
CA SER A 60 23.04 -11.99 -8.25
C SER A 60 24.29 -12.32 -7.43
N SER A 61 24.99 -11.32 -6.91
CA SER A 61 26.19 -11.44 -6.08
C SER A 61 26.44 -10.13 -5.31
N PRO A 62 27.14 -10.16 -4.15
CA PRO A 62 27.59 -8.95 -3.47
C PRO A 62 28.53 -8.07 -4.30
N ALA A 63 29.17 -8.63 -5.34
CA ALA A 63 30.01 -7.88 -6.26
C ALA A 63 29.23 -7.05 -7.30
N GLU A 64 27.92 -7.27 -7.41
CA GLU A 64 27.06 -6.51 -8.33
C GLU A 64 26.90 -5.05 -7.85
N SER A 65 26.89 -4.11 -8.80
CA SER A 65 26.77 -2.69 -8.47
C SER A 65 25.48 -2.38 -7.73
N GLY A 66 25.58 -1.63 -6.63
CA GLY A 66 24.45 -1.24 -5.78
C GLY A 66 24.38 -2.01 -4.47
N TRP A 67 24.77 -3.28 -4.44
CA TRP A 67 24.64 -4.13 -3.25
C TRP A 67 25.48 -3.59 -2.09
N LEU A 68 26.78 -3.36 -2.31
CA LEU A 68 27.69 -2.84 -1.28
C LEU A 68 27.28 -1.45 -0.79
N GLN A 69 26.79 -0.59 -1.67
CA GLN A 69 26.35 0.77 -1.30
C GLN A 69 25.16 0.76 -0.34
N VAL A 70 24.24 -0.18 -0.52
CA VAL A 70 23.06 -0.35 0.36
C VAL A 70 23.49 -0.85 1.73
N TYR A 71 24.36 -1.85 1.80
CA TYR A 71 24.87 -2.34 3.08
C TYR A 71 25.83 -1.36 3.75
N ASP A 72 26.60 -0.57 3.01
CA ASP A 72 27.39 0.54 3.55
C ASP A 72 26.47 1.56 4.24
N THR A 73 25.32 1.86 3.66
CA THR A 73 24.34 2.78 4.26
C THR A 73 23.83 2.26 5.61
N ILE A 74 23.54 0.96 5.70
CA ILE A 74 23.08 0.30 6.93
C ILE A 74 24.20 0.26 7.98
N VAL A 75 25.37 -0.28 7.62
CA VAL A 75 26.49 -0.48 8.54
C VAL A 75 27.00 0.87 9.06
N ASN A 76 27.17 1.87 8.19
CA ASN A 76 27.62 3.21 8.60
C ASN A 76 26.59 3.87 9.51
N GLY A 77 25.29 3.76 9.19
CA GLY A 77 24.23 4.32 10.01
C GLY A 77 24.22 3.74 11.44
N LEU A 78 24.46 2.43 11.58
CA LEU A 78 24.56 1.78 12.89
C LEU A 78 25.84 2.17 13.63
N GLU A 79 26.99 2.19 12.94
CA GLU A 79 28.27 2.60 13.54
C GLU A 79 28.22 4.05 14.06
N GLU A 80 27.59 4.97 13.32
CA GLU A 80 27.39 6.37 13.74
C GLU A 80 26.59 6.51 15.05
N LYS A 81 25.78 5.51 15.41
CA LYS A 81 25.01 5.46 16.66
C LYS A 81 25.71 4.67 17.77
N ASP A 82 26.99 4.32 17.58
CA ASP A 82 27.76 3.45 18.49
C ASP A 82 27.05 2.10 18.71
N ILE A 83 26.48 1.54 17.63
CA ILE A 83 25.86 0.21 17.58
C ILE A 83 26.73 -0.69 16.71
N GLU A 84 27.14 -1.83 17.25
CA GLU A 84 27.96 -2.79 16.54
C GLU A 84 27.10 -3.77 15.72
N VAL A 85 27.64 -4.25 14.60
CA VAL A 85 26.94 -5.19 13.71
C VAL A 85 27.39 -6.63 14.00
N TYR A 86 26.41 -7.52 14.13
CA TYR A 86 26.60 -8.97 14.06
C TYR A 86 26.10 -9.46 12.70
N GLY A 87 27.02 -9.83 11.81
CA GLY A 87 26.69 -10.13 10.42
C GLY A 87 26.41 -11.61 10.18
N LEU A 88 25.15 -11.98 9.89
CA LEU A 88 24.83 -13.32 9.40
C LEU A 88 25.02 -13.36 7.88
N ILE A 89 25.86 -14.26 7.39
CA ILE A 89 25.97 -14.59 5.97
C ILE A 89 25.40 -16.00 5.82
N GLY A 90 24.15 -16.09 5.38
CA GLY A 90 23.39 -17.33 5.25
C GLY A 90 23.29 -17.85 3.82
N HIS A 91 22.41 -18.83 3.60
CA HIS A 91 22.14 -19.33 2.25
C HIS A 91 21.60 -18.24 1.29
N GLU A 92 20.96 -17.20 1.83
CA GLU A 92 20.44 -16.04 1.08
C GLU A 92 21.54 -15.18 0.45
N ALA A 93 22.82 -15.44 0.78
CA ALA A 93 23.96 -14.88 0.07
C ALA A 93 24.23 -15.61 -1.27
N VAL A 94 23.41 -16.60 -1.64
CA VAL A 94 23.44 -17.33 -2.91
C VAL A 94 22.02 -17.40 -3.47
N LEU A 95 21.86 -17.31 -4.80
CA LEU A 95 20.53 -17.26 -5.45
C LEU A 95 19.70 -18.53 -5.20
N ASP A 96 20.33 -19.70 -5.37
CA ASP A 96 19.65 -20.97 -5.20
C ASP A 96 19.85 -21.49 -3.77
N PRO A 97 18.79 -21.89 -3.05
CA PRO A 97 18.93 -22.47 -1.72
C PRO A 97 19.55 -23.88 -1.79
N PRO A 98 20.21 -24.35 -0.71
CA PRO A 98 20.70 -25.72 -0.61
C PRO A 98 19.61 -26.76 -0.82
N GLY A 99 19.76 -27.56 -1.89
CA GLY A 99 18.86 -28.68 -2.21
C GLY A 99 19.18 -29.96 -1.42
N ASP A 100 18.43 -31.03 -1.69
CA ASP A 100 18.54 -32.31 -0.98
C ASP A 100 19.93 -32.99 -1.05
N ASN A 101 20.79 -32.56 -1.97
CA ASN A 101 22.18 -33.02 -2.08
C ASN A 101 23.01 -32.72 -0.82
N PHE A 102 22.63 -31.71 -0.05
CA PHE A 102 23.32 -31.35 1.21
C PHE A 102 22.88 -32.20 2.40
N ARG A 103 21.80 -32.98 2.29
CA ARG A 103 21.24 -33.72 3.43
C ARG A 103 21.99 -35.01 3.77
N ASN A 104 22.99 -35.42 2.98
CA ASN A 104 23.78 -36.64 3.22
C ASN A 104 25.28 -36.37 2.99
N ALA A 105 26.15 -37.17 3.62
CA ALA A 105 27.60 -37.18 3.38
C ALA A 105 28.00 -37.83 2.04
N ARG A 106 27.41 -37.39 0.93
CA ARG A 106 27.77 -37.85 -0.41
C ARG A 106 28.21 -36.67 -1.26
N GLU A 107 29.49 -36.64 -1.62
CA GLU A 107 29.99 -35.58 -2.48
C GLU A 107 29.30 -35.53 -3.84
N THR A 108 28.90 -34.32 -4.24
CA THR A 108 28.35 -34.05 -5.56
C THR A 108 28.99 -32.79 -6.11
N LYS A 109 29.19 -32.73 -7.44
CA LYS A 109 29.73 -31.54 -8.10
C LYS A 109 28.84 -30.31 -7.87
N ALA A 110 27.52 -30.50 -7.79
CA ALA A 110 26.58 -29.41 -7.57
C ALA A 110 26.72 -28.80 -6.17
N ALA A 111 26.79 -29.63 -5.12
CA ALA A 111 27.00 -29.13 -3.76
C ALA A 111 28.36 -28.43 -3.62
N ASP A 112 29.41 -28.98 -4.23
CA ASP A 112 30.74 -28.38 -4.16
C ASP A 112 30.84 -27.04 -4.91
N ALA A 113 30.20 -26.93 -6.08
CA ALA A 113 30.09 -25.68 -6.83
C ALA A 113 29.31 -24.61 -6.04
N TRP A 114 28.20 -25.00 -5.41
CA TRP A 114 27.42 -24.12 -4.55
C TRP A 114 28.24 -23.61 -3.36
N ILE A 115 29.00 -24.49 -2.68
CA ILE A 115 29.92 -24.09 -1.60
C ILE A 115 30.98 -23.12 -2.14
N GLY A 116 31.48 -23.32 -3.35
CA GLY A 116 32.40 -22.41 -4.01
C GLY A 116 31.84 -20.99 -4.11
N GLN A 117 30.63 -20.86 -4.66
CA GLN A 117 29.96 -19.56 -4.80
C GLN A 117 29.63 -18.93 -3.44
N TYR A 118 29.16 -19.73 -2.48
CA TYR A 118 28.90 -19.27 -1.12
C TYR A 118 30.16 -18.70 -0.46
N VAL A 119 31.29 -19.40 -0.57
CA VAL A 119 32.59 -18.93 -0.02
C VAL A 119 33.06 -17.66 -0.72
N GLU A 120 32.91 -17.56 -2.04
CA GLU A 120 33.26 -16.35 -2.80
C GLU A 120 32.47 -15.14 -2.30
N ASN A 121 31.14 -15.27 -2.25
CA ASN A 121 30.27 -14.20 -1.75
C ASN A 121 30.57 -13.86 -0.28
N PHE A 122 30.84 -14.86 0.56
CA PHE A 122 31.22 -14.66 1.96
C PHE A 122 32.50 -13.82 2.07
N VAL A 123 33.53 -14.16 1.29
CA VAL A 123 34.82 -13.45 1.27
C VAL A 123 34.64 -12.02 0.79
N THR A 124 33.86 -11.78 -0.28
CA THR A 124 33.57 -10.42 -0.79
C THR A 124 32.96 -9.54 0.30
N ILE A 125 31.98 -10.08 1.05
CA ILE A 125 31.30 -9.33 2.12
C ILE A 125 32.28 -9.04 3.26
N VAL A 126 33.02 -10.05 3.73
CA VAL A 126 33.99 -9.86 4.81
C VAL A 126 35.09 -8.89 4.41
N GLU A 127 35.65 -8.99 3.20
CA GLU A 127 36.73 -8.12 2.75
C GLU A 127 36.32 -6.63 2.74
N HIS A 128 35.08 -6.35 2.34
CA HIS A 128 34.55 -4.98 2.30
C HIS A 128 34.18 -4.42 3.67
N PHE A 129 33.71 -5.26 4.59
CA PHE A 129 33.18 -4.81 5.89
C PHE A 129 34.07 -5.08 7.09
N ARG A 130 35.18 -5.83 6.96
CA ARG A 130 36.08 -6.21 8.08
C ARG A 130 36.65 -5.06 8.91
N ASP A 131 36.62 -3.83 8.39
CA ASP A 131 37.07 -2.62 9.10
C ASP A 131 36.01 -2.06 10.07
N ARG A 132 34.74 -2.41 9.86
CA ARG A 132 33.56 -1.91 10.58
C ARG A 132 32.75 -3.01 11.28
N VAL A 133 32.73 -4.20 10.72
CA VAL A 133 32.06 -5.40 11.24
C VAL A 133 33.12 -6.42 11.66
N ARG A 134 33.11 -6.80 12.93
CA ARG A 134 34.11 -7.72 13.51
C ARG A 134 33.62 -9.16 13.59
N ILE A 135 32.32 -9.38 13.72
CA ILE A 135 31.74 -10.69 13.97
C ILE A 135 30.88 -11.10 12.78
N PHE A 136 31.26 -12.20 12.13
CA PHE A 136 30.50 -12.80 11.05
C PHE A 136 30.11 -14.22 11.41
N GLU A 137 28.83 -14.53 11.30
CA GLU A 137 28.26 -15.84 11.53
C GLU A 137 27.94 -16.51 10.19
N SER A 138 28.37 -17.76 10.03
CA SER A 138 28.14 -18.51 8.80
C SER A 138 26.87 -19.35 8.87
N PHE A 139 26.03 -19.36 7.83
CA PHE A 139 24.91 -20.28 7.63
C PHE A 139 23.91 -20.45 8.81
N ASN A 140 22.68 -19.97 8.61
CA ASN A 140 21.60 -20.07 9.60
C ASN A 140 21.08 -21.52 9.79
N GLU A 141 21.06 -22.01 11.03
CA GLU A 141 20.41 -23.28 11.45
C GLU A 141 20.69 -24.51 10.56
N PRO A 142 21.95 -24.88 10.31
CA PRO A 142 22.28 -25.99 9.41
C PRO A 142 21.71 -27.35 9.89
N ASN A 143 21.45 -27.48 11.19
CA ASN A 143 20.89 -28.67 11.83
C ASN A 143 19.35 -28.73 11.84
N ASN A 144 18.65 -27.65 11.47
CA ASN A 144 17.18 -27.65 11.31
C ASN A 144 16.78 -28.55 10.12
N TRP A 145 15.61 -29.17 10.17
CA TRP A 145 15.18 -30.15 9.16
C TRP A 145 14.58 -29.50 7.91
N HIS A 146 14.08 -28.27 7.99
CA HIS A 146 13.45 -27.55 6.87
C HIS A 146 12.46 -28.43 6.09
N GLY A 147 11.46 -28.99 6.79
CA GLY A 147 10.43 -29.87 6.22
C GLY A 147 10.88 -31.29 5.86
N GLY A 148 12.15 -31.64 6.09
CA GLY A 148 12.70 -32.99 5.91
C GLY A 148 12.67 -33.85 7.18
N ASN A 149 13.40 -34.97 7.16
CA ASN A 149 13.53 -35.91 8.30
C ASN A 149 14.97 -35.98 8.86
N LYS A 150 15.82 -35.04 8.48
CA LYS A 150 17.22 -34.91 8.86
C LYS A 150 17.67 -33.47 8.62
N ALA A 151 18.83 -33.12 9.20
CA ALA A 151 19.45 -31.80 9.03
C ALA A 151 19.46 -31.34 7.57
N TRP A 152 19.20 -30.05 7.37
CA TRP A 152 19.18 -29.42 6.07
C TRP A 152 20.56 -29.47 5.42
N ILE A 153 21.60 -29.19 6.22
CA ILE A 153 23.00 -29.40 5.85
C ILE A 153 23.55 -30.53 6.70
N HIS A 154 24.06 -31.58 6.08
CA HIS A 154 24.72 -32.68 6.79
C HIS A 154 26.03 -32.20 7.45
N PRO A 155 26.41 -32.69 8.65
CA PRO A 155 27.64 -32.26 9.35
C PRO A 155 28.91 -32.28 8.50
N TYR A 156 29.01 -33.27 7.60
CA TYR A 156 30.06 -33.36 6.56
C TYR A 156 30.18 -32.07 5.73
N TRP A 157 29.09 -31.60 5.13
CA TRP A 157 29.11 -30.41 4.28
C TRP A 157 29.35 -29.14 5.07
N PHE A 158 28.75 -29.04 6.26
CA PHE A 158 28.98 -27.89 7.13
C PHE A 158 30.44 -27.79 7.56
N ALA A 159 31.08 -28.92 7.86
CA ALA A 159 32.52 -28.95 8.16
C ALA A 159 33.39 -28.48 6.99
N LYS A 160 33.02 -28.84 5.75
CA LYS A 160 33.67 -28.36 4.52
C LYS A 160 33.48 -26.85 4.32
N MET A 161 32.28 -26.35 4.55
CA MET A 161 31.96 -24.92 4.44
C MET A 161 32.77 -24.10 5.44
N LEU A 162 32.77 -24.50 6.71
CA LEU A 162 33.56 -23.83 7.77
C LEU A 162 35.04 -23.78 7.42
N GLU A 163 35.63 -24.91 6.97
CA GLU A 163 37.04 -24.93 6.58
C GLU A 163 37.36 -23.93 5.47
N ARG A 164 36.57 -23.95 4.39
CA ARG A 164 36.82 -23.10 3.22
C ARG A 164 36.63 -21.62 3.53
N ILE A 165 35.59 -21.27 4.29
CA ILE A 165 35.34 -19.90 4.75
C ILE A 165 36.51 -19.43 5.61
N TYR A 166 36.85 -20.22 6.64
CA TYR A 166 37.85 -19.84 7.62
C TYR A 166 39.22 -19.64 6.97
N ARG A 167 39.65 -20.58 6.12
CA ARG A 167 40.90 -20.46 5.38
C ARG A 167 40.90 -19.20 4.52
N ALA A 168 39.87 -19.02 3.68
CA ALA A 168 39.81 -17.90 2.75
C ALA A 168 39.83 -16.54 3.47
N VAL A 169 39.10 -16.40 4.57
CA VAL A 169 39.05 -15.15 5.35
C VAL A 169 40.34 -14.91 6.12
N LYS A 170 40.91 -15.92 6.80
CA LYS A 170 42.15 -15.73 7.58
C LYS A 170 43.36 -15.46 6.68
N GLU A 171 43.38 -15.98 5.45
CA GLU A 171 44.40 -15.68 4.44
C GLU A 171 44.36 -14.22 3.94
N LEU A 172 43.25 -13.48 4.12
CA LEU A 172 43.18 -12.04 3.87
C LEU A 172 44.03 -11.21 4.87
N GLY A 173 44.67 -11.86 5.86
CA GLY A 173 45.46 -11.21 6.91
C GLY A 173 44.63 -10.51 7.99
N SER A 174 43.34 -10.81 8.08
CA SER A 174 42.39 -10.16 9.01
C SER A 174 42.28 -10.95 10.32
N THR A 175 43.23 -10.74 11.24
CA THR A 175 43.22 -11.42 12.54
C THR A 175 42.08 -10.98 13.46
N ASP A 176 41.54 -9.79 13.22
CA ASP A 176 40.55 -9.16 14.10
C ASP A 176 39.10 -9.57 13.77
N VAL A 177 38.89 -10.30 12.67
CA VAL A 177 37.59 -10.86 12.29
C VAL A 177 37.34 -12.16 13.04
N ILE A 178 36.22 -12.21 13.76
CA ILE A 178 35.71 -13.37 14.48
C ILE A 178 34.72 -14.10 13.58
N LEU A 179 35.05 -15.34 13.22
CA LEU A 179 34.18 -16.22 12.45
C LEU A 179 33.41 -17.14 13.39
N VAL A 180 32.11 -16.90 13.50
CA VAL A 180 31.19 -17.75 14.27
C VAL A 180 30.67 -18.85 13.35
N SER A 181 30.63 -20.08 13.87
CA SER A 181 30.27 -21.26 13.07
C SER A 181 28.95 -21.10 12.31
N GLY A 182 27.93 -20.55 12.96
CA GLY A 182 26.53 -20.58 12.52
C GLY A 182 25.64 -20.96 13.66
N PRO A 183 24.44 -20.39 13.79
CA PRO A 183 23.63 -20.76 14.90
C PRO A 183 23.14 -22.18 14.72
N LEU A 184 23.54 -23.04 15.66
CA LEU A 184 22.90 -24.34 15.79
C LEU A 184 21.55 -24.13 16.48
N LEU A 185 20.48 -24.67 15.90
CA LEU A 185 19.16 -24.63 16.51
C LEU A 185 19.12 -25.59 17.70
N ALA A 186 18.75 -25.07 18.88
CA ALA A 186 18.47 -25.86 20.06
C ALA A 186 17.21 -25.36 20.76
N HIS A 187 16.27 -26.28 20.98
CA HIS A 187 14.99 -25.98 21.62
C HIS A 187 14.54 -27.11 22.55
N ASP A 188 13.54 -26.83 23.39
CA ASP A 188 12.76 -27.84 24.14
C ASP A 188 11.25 -27.77 23.81
N ILE A 189 10.90 -27.07 22.72
CA ILE A 189 9.53 -26.90 22.21
C ILE A 189 8.97 -28.28 21.82
N GLY A 190 7.91 -28.71 22.49
CA GLY A 190 7.27 -30.02 22.26
C GLY A 190 7.58 -31.09 23.31
N GLY A 191 8.40 -30.77 24.33
CA GLY A 191 8.49 -31.56 25.57
C GLY A 191 9.39 -32.80 25.53
N GLY A 192 10.26 -32.96 24.52
CA GLY A 192 11.22 -34.07 24.47
C GLY A 192 12.51 -33.80 25.24
N GLU A 193 12.80 -34.57 26.29
CA GLU A 193 14.04 -34.42 27.08
C GLU A 193 15.35 -34.71 26.30
N ASN A 194 15.27 -35.23 25.07
CA ASN A 194 16.40 -35.60 24.20
C ASN A 194 16.92 -34.47 23.28
N GLU A 195 16.34 -33.27 23.30
CA GLU A 195 16.58 -32.24 22.28
C GLU A 195 17.93 -31.48 22.44
N THR A 196 18.58 -31.53 23.62
CA THR A 196 19.97 -31.07 23.78
C THR A 196 20.97 -31.82 22.88
N ASP A 197 20.67 -33.07 22.53
CA ASP A 197 21.58 -33.91 21.71
C ASP A 197 21.52 -33.54 20.23
N MET A 198 20.48 -32.84 19.74
CA MET A 198 20.40 -32.47 18.33
C MET A 198 21.49 -31.46 17.94
N ALA A 199 21.61 -30.34 18.64
CA ALA A 199 22.67 -29.36 18.33
C ALA A 199 24.06 -29.86 18.74
N THR A 200 24.19 -30.47 19.92
CA THR A 200 25.50 -30.89 20.44
C THR A 200 26.03 -32.15 19.78
N GLY A 201 25.15 -33.08 19.39
CA GLY A 201 25.46 -34.21 18.53
C GLY A 201 25.85 -33.76 17.13
N TYR A 202 25.08 -32.84 16.52
CA TYR A 202 25.42 -32.25 15.24
C TYR A 202 26.80 -31.58 15.27
N LEU A 203 27.09 -30.75 16.27
CA LEU A 203 28.40 -30.11 16.43
C LEU A 203 29.53 -31.14 16.56
N ARG A 204 29.32 -32.19 17.37
CA ARG A 204 30.29 -33.28 17.53
C ARG A 204 30.59 -33.97 16.21
N ASP A 205 29.56 -34.26 15.42
CA ASP A 205 29.68 -34.88 14.11
C ASP A 205 30.35 -33.94 13.09
N THR A 206 30.13 -32.63 13.19
CA THR A 206 30.84 -31.63 12.37
C THR A 206 32.33 -31.62 12.70
N TYR A 207 32.74 -31.62 13.98
CA TYR A 207 34.15 -31.76 14.36
C TYR A 207 34.75 -33.07 13.84
N GLN A 208 34.04 -34.18 14.00
CA GLN A 208 34.48 -35.49 13.53
C GLN A 208 34.74 -35.46 12.03
N ALA A 209 33.75 -35.01 11.23
CA ALA A 209 33.89 -34.90 9.78
C ALA A 209 34.99 -33.92 9.37
N GLY A 210 35.12 -32.79 10.07
CA GLY A 210 36.16 -31.81 9.83
C GLY A 210 37.58 -32.38 10.00
N LYS A 211 37.82 -33.06 11.12
CA LYS A 211 39.11 -33.69 11.44
C LYS A 211 39.43 -34.85 10.50
N GLU A 212 38.44 -35.69 10.18
CA GLU A 212 38.67 -36.90 9.39
C GLU A 212 38.67 -36.68 7.88
N LYS A 213 37.95 -35.67 7.38
CA LYS A 213 37.64 -35.53 5.93
C LYS A 213 37.99 -34.16 5.33
N HIS A 214 38.04 -33.09 6.12
CA HIS A 214 38.17 -31.73 5.60
C HIS A 214 39.40 -30.97 6.11
N GLY A 215 40.43 -31.68 6.59
CA GLY A 215 41.73 -31.05 6.89
C GLY A 215 41.68 -30.05 8.05
N TRP A 216 40.76 -30.19 9.01
CA TRP A 216 40.68 -29.28 10.15
C TRP A 216 41.95 -29.27 11.02
N GLU A 217 42.71 -30.38 11.05
CA GLU A 217 44.03 -30.40 11.71
C GLU A 217 45.04 -29.48 11.01
N ASP A 218 45.01 -29.42 9.68
CA ASP A 218 45.87 -28.51 8.92
C ASP A 218 45.49 -27.06 9.19
N VAL A 219 44.19 -26.73 9.19
CA VAL A 219 43.69 -25.40 9.57
C VAL A 219 44.18 -25.02 10.97
N ARG A 220 44.02 -25.93 11.95
CA ARG A 220 44.45 -25.70 13.33
C ARG A 220 45.95 -25.47 13.41
N SER A 221 46.75 -26.24 12.66
CA SER A 221 48.20 -26.06 12.61
C SER A 221 48.60 -24.73 11.96
N SER A 222 47.86 -24.27 10.94
CA SER A 222 48.15 -23.02 10.23
C SER A 222 47.70 -21.77 10.98
N PHE A 223 46.56 -21.83 11.66
CA PHE A 223 45.87 -20.65 12.21
C PHE A 223 45.63 -20.71 13.73
N GLY A 224 46.04 -21.79 14.41
CA GLY A 224 45.94 -21.93 15.86
C GLY A 224 44.57 -22.34 16.41
N SER A 225 43.55 -22.47 15.55
CA SER A 225 42.20 -22.88 15.92
C SER A 225 41.59 -23.76 14.81
N TYR A 226 40.71 -24.68 15.18
CA TYR A 226 39.77 -25.27 14.21
C TYR A 226 38.90 -24.16 13.57
N PRO A 227 38.28 -24.38 12.40
CA PRO A 227 37.77 -23.33 11.51
C PRO A 227 36.48 -22.65 12.00
N LEU A 228 36.55 -22.06 13.18
CA LEU A 228 35.54 -21.28 13.88
C LEU A 228 36.22 -20.60 15.07
N ASP A 229 36.00 -19.31 15.30
CA ASP A 229 36.50 -18.58 16.47
C ASP A 229 35.50 -18.64 17.64
N GLY A 230 34.22 -18.86 17.33
CA GLY A 230 33.11 -18.93 18.28
C GLY A 230 31.98 -19.86 17.83
N ILE A 231 31.10 -20.18 18.76
CA ILE A 231 29.92 -21.04 18.50
C ILE A 231 28.67 -20.17 18.44
N GLY A 232 27.97 -20.22 17.32
CA GLY A 232 26.65 -19.60 17.16
C GLY A 232 25.56 -20.49 17.74
N TYR A 233 24.51 -19.90 18.30
CA TYR A 233 23.44 -20.67 18.90
C TYR A 233 22.09 -19.96 18.83
N HIS A 234 21.05 -20.70 18.40
CA HIS A 234 19.66 -20.29 18.53
C HIS A 234 19.02 -21.07 19.67
N LEU A 235 18.51 -20.35 20.68
CA LEU A 235 18.00 -20.92 21.92
C LEU A 235 16.51 -20.59 22.10
N TYR A 236 15.64 -21.56 21.84
CA TYR A 236 14.20 -21.42 22.05
C TYR A 236 13.74 -22.38 23.14
N VAL A 237 13.57 -21.86 24.36
CA VAL A 237 13.38 -22.69 25.55
C VAL A 237 12.14 -22.30 26.33
N ARG A 238 11.42 -23.27 26.89
CA ARG A 238 10.34 -23.09 27.86
C ARG A 238 9.25 -22.11 27.38
N GLU A 239 8.72 -22.30 26.18
CA GLU A 239 7.64 -21.45 25.62
C GLU A 239 6.24 -21.72 26.21
N ASP A 240 6.12 -22.71 27.10
CA ASP A 240 4.87 -23.00 27.81
C ASP A 240 4.59 -21.91 28.86
N ALA A 241 3.35 -21.40 28.88
CA ALA A 241 2.90 -20.33 29.79
C ALA A 241 3.01 -20.68 31.27
N ALA A 242 3.13 -21.97 31.63
CA ALA A 242 3.37 -22.40 33.01
C ALA A 242 4.84 -22.28 33.44
N SER A 243 5.76 -21.98 32.53
CA SER A 243 7.19 -21.89 32.81
C SER A 243 7.52 -20.66 33.65
N THR A 244 8.37 -20.84 34.66
CA THR A 244 8.84 -19.73 35.50
C THR A 244 10.15 -19.14 34.99
N PRO A 245 10.50 -17.89 35.35
CA PRO A 245 11.83 -17.32 35.10
C PRO A 245 12.99 -18.24 35.51
N THR A 246 12.86 -18.96 36.63
CA THR A 246 13.89 -19.91 37.08
C THR A 246 14.01 -21.12 36.17
N ASP A 247 12.91 -21.62 35.61
CA ASP A 247 12.95 -22.75 34.68
C ASP A 247 13.62 -22.36 33.36
N ILE A 248 13.35 -21.14 32.87
CA ILE A 248 14.01 -20.54 31.71
C ILE A 248 15.53 -20.48 31.93
N GLN A 249 15.97 -19.88 33.04
CA GLN A 249 17.39 -19.71 33.36
C GLN A 249 18.11 -21.05 33.54
N ARG A 250 17.48 -22.01 34.25
CA ARG A 250 18.00 -23.37 34.40
C ARG A 250 18.20 -24.05 33.04
N THR A 251 17.24 -23.86 32.14
CA THR A 251 17.26 -24.49 30.81
C THR A 251 18.35 -23.86 29.93
N HIS A 252 18.49 -22.54 29.90
CA HIS A 252 19.64 -21.89 29.26
C HIS A 252 20.98 -22.45 29.76
N GLY A 253 21.14 -22.57 31.08
CA GLY A 253 22.33 -23.16 31.68
C GLY A 253 22.61 -24.60 31.22
N LYS A 254 21.57 -25.43 31.10
CA LYS A 254 21.67 -26.81 30.57
C LYS A 254 22.25 -26.82 29.15
N TYR A 255 21.70 -26.01 28.24
CA TYR A 255 22.15 -25.96 26.85
C TYR A 255 23.57 -25.39 26.72
N LEU A 256 23.88 -24.29 27.41
CA LEU A 256 25.24 -23.71 27.42
C LEU A 256 26.28 -24.71 27.98
N ASN A 257 25.95 -25.43 29.05
CA ASN A 257 26.83 -26.48 29.59
C ASN A 257 27.08 -27.59 28.57
N ALA A 258 26.05 -28.03 27.86
CA ALA A 258 26.15 -29.11 26.90
C ALA A 258 27.05 -28.73 25.70
N VAL A 259 26.86 -27.54 25.12
CA VAL A 259 27.67 -27.10 23.98
C VAL A 259 29.11 -26.80 24.38
N SER A 260 29.35 -26.12 25.52
CA SER A 260 30.71 -25.91 26.04
C SER A 260 31.44 -27.22 26.31
N LYS A 261 30.73 -28.24 26.79
CA LYS A 261 31.33 -29.57 27.02
C LYS A 261 31.83 -30.18 25.72
N VAL A 262 31.05 -30.11 24.63
CA VAL A 262 31.48 -30.60 23.31
C VAL A 262 32.72 -29.86 22.82
N VAL A 263 32.72 -28.52 22.89
CA VAL A 263 33.88 -27.71 22.48
C VAL A 263 35.13 -28.09 23.28
N ARG A 264 35.05 -28.15 24.62
CA ARG A 264 36.18 -28.55 25.47
C ARG A 264 36.70 -29.94 25.12
N GLN A 265 35.81 -30.89 24.86
CA GLN A 265 36.18 -32.25 24.48
C GLN A 265 36.86 -32.30 23.11
N GLN A 266 36.45 -31.45 22.17
CA GLN A 266 36.98 -31.45 20.80
C GLN A 266 38.24 -30.62 20.63
N GLU A 267 38.39 -29.52 21.38
CA GLU A 267 39.46 -28.54 21.20
C GLU A 267 40.46 -28.49 22.37
N GLY A 268 40.03 -28.87 23.57
CA GLY A 268 40.79 -28.70 24.80
C GLY A 268 40.76 -27.28 25.39
N VAL A 269 40.07 -26.34 24.74
CA VAL A 269 39.91 -24.95 25.16
C VAL A 269 38.44 -24.54 25.17
N ASP A 270 38.13 -23.45 25.87
CA ASP A 270 36.81 -22.82 25.80
C ASP A 270 36.72 -21.87 24.60
N LYS A 271 35.55 -21.87 23.96
CA LYS A 271 35.16 -20.84 22.98
C LYS A 271 34.00 -20.03 23.49
N LYS A 272 33.93 -18.78 23.03
CA LYS A 272 32.77 -17.92 23.30
C LYS A 272 31.54 -18.41 22.55
N ILE A 273 30.40 -18.31 23.22
CA ILE A 273 29.08 -18.63 22.67
C ILE A 273 28.40 -17.33 22.29
N TYR A 274 27.91 -17.27 21.06
CA TYR A 274 27.12 -16.18 20.53
C TYR A 274 25.69 -16.70 20.40
N VAL A 275 24.82 -16.30 21.34
CA VAL A 275 23.40 -16.60 21.26
C VAL A 275 22.79 -15.59 20.30
N SER A 276 22.85 -15.89 19.01
CA SER A 276 22.49 -15.00 17.92
C SER A 276 20.99 -14.89 17.68
N GLU A 277 20.19 -15.82 18.24
CA GLU A 277 18.76 -15.66 18.46
C GLU A 277 18.32 -16.38 19.74
N PHE A 278 17.44 -15.74 20.50
CA PHE A 278 16.58 -16.37 21.49
C PHE A 278 15.32 -15.51 21.64
N GLY A 279 14.19 -16.12 21.97
CA GLY A 279 12.93 -15.38 22.06
C GLY A 279 11.76 -16.24 22.52
N TRP A 280 10.63 -15.58 22.73
CA TRP A 280 9.36 -16.20 23.10
C TRP A 280 8.25 -15.59 22.27
N SER A 281 7.33 -16.43 21.80
CA SER A 281 6.11 -15.99 21.13
C SER A 281 5.13 -15.40 22.14
N SER A 282 4.41 -14.34 21.76
CA SER A 282 3.30 -13.80 22.56
C SER A 282 2.04 -14.66 22.54
N VAL A 283 2.04 -15.82 21.86
CA VAL A 283 0.92 -16.80 21.89
C VAL A 283 0.61 -17.26 23.32
N SER A 284 1.63 -17.36 24.17
CA SER A 284 1.49 -17.69 25.61
C SER A 284 1.16 -16.47 26.49
N GLY A 285 0.95 -15.30 25.89
CA GLY A 285 0.68 -14.01 26.55
C GLY A 285 1.84 -13.02 26.42
N GLU A 286 1.51 -11.73 26.25
CA GLU A 286 2.53 -10.67 26.12
C GLU A 286 3.29 -10.41 27.44
N ASP A 287 2.64 -10.56 28.59
CA ASP A 287 3.31 -10.47 29.89
C ASP A 287 4.31 -11.62 30.08
N PHE A 288 3.92 -12.84 29.70
CA PHE A 288 4.81 -14.00 29.70
C PHE A 288 6.02 -13.79 28.79
N GLN A 289 5.82 -13.26 27.58
CA GLN A 289 6.90 -12.91 26.67
C GLN A 289 7.88 -11.90 27.32
N ALA A 290 7.35 -10.84 27.93
CA ALA A 290 8.15 -9.81 28.57
C ALA A 290 8.93 -10.33 29.79
N GLU A 291 8.32 -11.11 30.66
CA GLU A 291 8.98 -11.73 31.82
C GLU A 291 10.05 -12.73 31.40
N SER A 292 9.76 -13.54 30.38
CA SER A 292 10.69 -14.53 29.84
C SER A 292 11.91 -13.88 29.19
N LEU A 293 11.70 -12.79 28.44
CA LEU A 293 12.75 -11.95 27.87
C LEU A 293 13.71 -11.46 28.96
N LYS A 294 13.18 -10.88 30.06
CA LYS A 294 14.01 -10.41 31.17
C LYS A 294 14.80 -11.56 31.78
N ALA A 295 14.15 -12.68 32.07
CA ALA A 295 14.78 -13.85 32.67
C ALA A 295 15.93 -14.40 31.81
N GLY A 296 15.74 -14.47 30.49
CA GLY A 296 16.74 -14.90 29.52
C GLY A 296 17.96 -13.98 29.50
N PHE A 297 17.76 -12.66 29.32
CA PHE A 297 18.84 -11.68 29.32
C PHE A 297 19.59 -11.61 30.65
N GLU A 298 18.89 -11.66 31.78
CA GLU A 298 19.50 -11.64 33.11
C GLU A 298 20.52 -12.76 33.30
N TYR A 299 20.24 -13.94 32.75
CA TYR A 299 21.13 -15.09 32.82
C TYR A 299 22.24 -15.02 31.76
N LEU A 300 21.86 -14.85 30.49
CA LEU A 300 22.79 -14.88 29.36
C LEU A 300 23.86 -13.78 29.45
N ARG A 301 23.50 -12.56 29.87
CA ARG A 301 24.44 -11.45 30.03
C ARG A 301 25.49 -11.73 31.11
N LYS A 302 25.09 -12.39 32.20
CA LYS A 302 25.96 -12.71 33.35
C LYS A 302 26.83 -13.94 33.13
N ASP A 303 26.47 -14.83 32.21
CA ASP A 303 27.28 -16.01 31.93
C ASP A 303 28.59 -15.61 31.20
N PRO A 304 29.78 -15.94 31.74
CA PRO A 304 31.06 -15.53 31.16
C PRO A 304 31.38 -16.22 29.82
N ARG A 305 30.70 -17.32 29.50
CA ARG A 305 30.87 -18.04 28.23
C ARG A 305 30.15 -17.35 27.09
N VAL A 306 29.05 -16.67 27.39
CA VAL A 306 28.25 -15.93 26.41
C VAL A 306 28.96 -14.62 26.10
N ALA A 307 29.34 -14.44 24.83
CA ALA A 307 29.88 -13.18 24.31
C ALA A 307 28.76 -12.21 23.93
N LEU A 308 27.68 -12.72 23.36
CA LEU A 308 26.55 -11.91 22.88
C LEU A 308 25.24 -12.70 23.01
N ALA A 309 24.15 -11.99 23.33
CA ALA A 309 22.79 -12.50 23.37
C ALA A 309 21.88 -11.56 22.58
N ILE A 310 21.23 -12.07 21.54
CA ILE A 310 20.44 -11.27 20.60
C ILE A 310 18.99 -11.74 20.64
N TYR A 311 18.08 -10.83 20.96
CA TYR A 311 16.66 -11.15 21.02
C TYR A 311 16.04 -11.24 19.63
N PHE A 312 15.30 -12.31 19.37
CA PHE A 312 14.48 -12.48 18.19
C PHE A 312 13.01 -12.11 18.53
N CYS A 313 12.45 -11.01 17.99
CA CYS A 313 13.04 -10.07 17.03
C CYS A 313 12.41 -8.67 17.10
N THR A 314 12.79 -7.76 16.18
CA THR A 314 12.31 -6.37 16.16
C THR A 314 10.80 -6.23 16.01
N GLN A 315 10.18 -7.01 15.12
CA GLN A 315 8.76 -6.88 14.75
C GLN A 315 8.17 -8.25 14.43
N ASP A 316 6.91 -8.46 14.81
CA ASP A 316 6.11 -9.59 14.37
C ASP A 316 6.07 -9.72 12.85
N PHE A 317 5.90 -10.95 12.38
CA PHE A 317 5.83 -11.27 10.97
C PHE A 317 4.69 -12.27 10.72
N PRO A 318 4.19 -12.41 9.47
CA PRO A 318 3.11 -13.33 9.17
C PRO A 318 3.45 -14.76 9.63
N GLY A 319 2.67 -15.28 10.58
CA GLY A 319 2.86 -16.62 11.15
C GLY A 319 3.79 -16.71 12.37
N GLY A 320 4.32 -15.58 12.89
CA GLY A 320 5.15 -15.56 14.10
C GLY A 320 4.97 -14.29 14.93
N GLU A 321 4.71 -14.46 16.24
CA GLU A 321 4.45 -13.36 17.17
C GLU A 321 5.60 -13.14 18.18
N TYR A 322 6.84 -13.11 17.68
CA TYR A 322 8.07 -13.00 18.48
C TYR A 322 8.58 -11.55 18.64
N GLY A 323 7.97 -10.59 17.96
CA GLY A 323 8.45 -9.22 17.88
C GLY A 323 8.34 -8.45 19.19
N LEU A 324 9.24 -7.50 19.40
CA LEU A 324 9.05 -6.40 20.37
C LEU A 324 7.89 -5.48 19.95
N LEU A 325 7.63 -5.42 18.65
CA LEU A 325 6.56 -4.66 18.04
C LEU A 325 5.59 -5.60 17.33
N ARG A 326 4.30 -5.24 17.32
CA ARG A 326 3.28 -5.88 16.49
C ARG A 326 3.47 -5.55 15.01
N ILE A 327 2.72 -6.24 14.14
CA ILE A 327 2.78 -6.04 12.68
C ILE A 327 2.44 -4.59 12.28
N ASP A 328 1.56 -3.92 13.02
CA ASP A 328 1.19 -2.52 12.82
C ASP A 328 2.20 -1.51 13.40
N GLY A 329 3.25 -1.98 14.06
CA GLY A 329 4.29 -1.16 14.69
C GLY A 329 4.01 -0.77 16.14
N GLU A 330 2.88 -1.19 16.72
CA GLU A 330 2.61 -0.95 18.14
C GLU A 330 3.59 -1.72 19.05
N LYS A 331 3.99 -1.09 20.16
CA LYS A 331 4.89 -1.70 21.15
C LYS A 331 4.16 -2.76 21.98
N LYS A 332 4.80 -3.92 22.16
CA LYS A 332 4.43 -4.90 23.18
C LYS A 332 5.13 -4.59 24.50
N PRO A 333 4.65 -5.10 25.65
CA PRO A 333 5.36 -5.07 26.93
C PRO A 333 6.81 -5.58 26.84
N ALA A 334 7.09 -6.52 25.93
CA ALA A 334 8.43 -7.00 25.64
C ALA A 334 9.39 -5.89 25.18
N TYR A 335 8.92 -4.84 24.50
CA TYR A 335 9.73 -3.69 24.10
C TYR A 335 10.35 -2.98 25.30
N ASP A 336 9.54 -2.66 26.30
CA ASP A 336 10.02 -1.97 27.51
C ASP A 336 10.91 -2.88 28.35
N ALA A 337 10.59 -4.18 28.39
CA ALA A 337 11.44 -5.19 29.01
C ALA A 337 12.82 -5.29 28.33
N PHE A 338 12.87 -5.23 27.01
CA PHE A 338 14.12 -5.19 26.25
C PHE A 338 14.92 -3.92 26.54
N LEU A 339 14.25 -2.76 26.50
CA LEU A 339 14.89 -1.46 26.78
C LEU A 339 15.52 -1.42 28.18
N GLU A 340 14.85 -2.01 29.18
CA GLU A 340 15.40 -2.19 30.52
C GLU A 340 16.68 -3.03 30.50
N GLN A 341 16.68 -4.19 29.83
CA GLN A 341 17.86 -5.06 29.75
C GLN A 341 19.02 -4.40 29.00
N ALA A 342 18.72 -3.67 27.91
CA ALA A 342 19.72 -2.91 27.16
C ALA A 342 20.34 -1.78 28.00
N ARG A 343 19.56 -1.11 28.86
CA ARG A 343 20.08 -0.12 29.81
C ARG A 343 20.97 -0.75 30.88
N LEU A 344 20.56 -1.89 31.45
CA LEU A 344 21.36 -2.63 32.42
C LEU A 344 22.69 -3.14 31.84
N ASP A 345 22.71 -3.45 30.54
CA ASP A 345 23.95 -3.79 29.82
C ASP A 345 24.86 -2.57 29.66
N ARG A 346 24.29 -1.37 29.44
CA ARG A 346 25.04 -0.11 29.39
C ARG A 346 25.56 0.35 30.75
N GLU A 347 24.79 0.26 31.83
CA GLU A 347 25.24 0.69 33.17
C GLU A 347 26.39 -0.16 33.74
N VAL A 348 26.53 -1.41 33.27
CA VAL A 348 27.72 -2.22 33.57
C VAL A 348 28.98 -1.61 32.91
N VAL A 349 28.86 -0.84 31.83
CA VAL A 349 29.93 -0.06 31.20
C VAL A 349 29.92 1.36 31.79
N GLY A 350 30.83 1.66 32.73
CA GLY A 350 30.83 2.89 33.53
C GLY A 350 30.85 4.22 32.75
N VAL A 351 29.69 4.66 32.26
CA VAL A 351 29.38 6.02 31.81
C VAL A 351 27.98 6.35 32.31
N THR A 352 27.90 6.96 33.48
CA THR A 352 26.68 7.61 33.97
C THR A 352 26.49 8.92 33.22
N PHE A 353 25.32 9.11 32.61
CA PHE A 353 24.84 10.44 32.24
C PHE A 353 23.86 10.87 33.33
N GLU A 354 24.29 11.77 34.21
CA GLU A 354 23.33 12.48 35.07
C GLU A 354 22.72 13.64 34.27
N PRO A 355 21.39 13.79 34.23
CA PRO A 355 20.77 14.98 33.68
C PRO A 355 21.00 16.15 34.65
N THR A 356 22.00 16.98 34.40
CA THR A 356 22.13 18.29 35.05
C THR A 356 21.32 19.33 34.26
N PRO A 357 20.47 20.16 34.91
CA PRO A 357 19.77 21.24 34.24
C PRO A 357 20.76 22.35 33.87
N PRO A 358 20.67 22.98 32.68
CA PRO A 358 21.57 24.08 32.36
C PRO A 358 21.16 25.34 33.13
N GLU A 359 22.02 25.75 34.07
CA GLU A 359 22.21 27.16 34.41
C GLU A 359 22.50 27.94 33.13
N THR A 360 21.87 29.10 32.98
CA THR A 360 21.89 29.96 31.80
C THR A 360 23.29 30.53 31.51
N PRO A 361 23.97 30.12 30.41
CA PRO A 361 25.07 30.89 29.85
C PRO A 361 24.52 31.57 28.60
N THR A 362 24.43 32.89 28.64
CA THR A 362 24.04 33.75 27.52
C THR A 362 24.80 33.33 26.25
N ARG A 363 24.13 32.61 25.34
CA ARG A 363 24.74 32.15 24.09
C ARG A 363 23.67 32.10 22.99
N LEU A 364 23.94 32.91 21.98
CA LEU A 364 23.30 32.99 20.66
C LEU A 364 22.46 31.77 20.29
N ILE A 365 21.16 31.98 20.10
CA ILE A 365 20.27 31.03 19.45
C ILE A 365 20.82 30.79 18.04
N ARG A 366 21.45 29.63 17.82
CA ARG A 366 21.51 29.04 16.49
C ARG A 366 20.42 28.00 16.44
N GLU A 367 19.35 28.33 15.72
CA GLU A 367 18.34 27.36 15.30
C GLU A 367 19.07 26.18 14.65
N LYS A 368 19.02 25.01 15.27
CA LYS A 368 19.49 23.78 14.61
C LYS A 368 18.35 23.30 13.71
N PRO A 369 18.53 23.28 12.37
CA PRO A 369 17.53 22.71 11.49
C PRO A 369 17.28 21.24 11.85
N VAL A 370 16.01 20.89 11.96
CA VAL A 370 15.55 19.53 12.13
C VAL A 370 15.53 18.89 10.74
N PHE A 371 16.32 17.85 10.53
CA PHE A 371 16.40 17.14 9.25
C PHE A 371 15.60 15.84 9.33
N PHE A 372 14.32 15.87 8.98
CA PHE A 372 13.53 14.67 8.71
C PHE A 372 13.15 14.65 7.23
N ALA A 373 13.26 13.48 6.60
CA ALA A 373 12.63 13.25 5.30
C ALA A 373 11.17 12.85 5.52
N MET A 374 10.26 13.43 4.75
CA MET A 374 8.84 13.06 4.80
C MET A 374 8.64 11.77 3.99
N HIS A 375 7.90 10.81 4.55
CA HIS A 375 7.46 9.66 3.77
C HIS A 375 6.36 10.08 2.79
N ASP A 376 6.37 9.50 1.60
CA ASP A 376 5.24 9.56 0.68
C ASP A 376 4.08 8.76 1.29
N ARG A 377 3.13 9.48 1.91
CA ARG A 377 1.97 8.89 2.58
C ARG A 377 0.75 9.07 1.68
N VAL A 378 0.11 7.96 1.35
CA VAL A 378 -1.15 7.96 0.59
C VAL A 378 -2.36 8.33 1.48
N ASN A 379 -2.20 8.40 2.81
CA ASN A 379 -3.26 8.79 3.76
C ASN A 379 -2.82 10.00 4.60
N VAL A 380 -2.83 11.18 3.99
CA VAL A 380 -2.61 12.48 4.64
C VAL A 380 -3.95 13.23 4.65
N PRO A 381 -4.26 14.05 5.67
CA PRO A 381 -5.41 14.96 5.62
C PRO A 381 -5.41 15.74 4.31
N ASP A 382 -6.59 15.92 3.72
CA ASP A 382 -6.74 16.54 2.42
C ASP A 382 -6.29 18.01 2.40
N ALA A 383 -5.01 18.22 2.09
CA ALA A 383 -4.36 19.52 2.04
C ALA A 383 -4.51 20.20 0.67
N LEU A 384 -5.10 19.51 -0.33
CA LEU A 384 -5.26 19.99 -1.71
C LEU A 384 -6.73 19.99 -2.16
N ASP A 385 -7.67 19.93 -1.21
CA ASP A 385 -9.13 19.94 -1.45
C ASP A 385 -9.59 18.85 -2.45
N PHE A 386 -8.95 17.67 -2.41
CA PHE A 386 -9.33 16.51 -3.19
C PHE A 386 -10.64 15.83 -2.72
N ASP A 387 -11.07 16.06 -1.49
CA ASP A 387 -12.26 15.50 -0.87
C ASP A 387 -13.51 15.83 -1.69
N ARG A 388 -13.59 17.04 -2.25
CA ARG A 388 -14.71 17.43 -3.13
C ARG A 388 -14.81 16.52 -4.36
N TYR A 389 -13.68 16.08 -4.92
CA TYR A 389 -13.67 15.15 -6.05
C TYR A 389 -14.02 13.73 -5.60
N VAL A 390 -13.48 13.28 -4.45
CA VAL A 390 -13.83 11.98 -3.86
C VAL A 390 -15.34 11.87 -3.69
N GLN A 391 -15.96 12.87 -3.06
CA GLN A 391 -17.40 12.88 -2.85
C GLN A 391 -18.17 12.90 -4.18
N ALA A 392 -17.75 13.72 -5.15
CA ALA A 392 -18.43 13.79 -6.44
C ALA A 392 -18.37 12.46 -7.21
N PHE A 393 -17.23 11.76 -7.20
CA PHE A 393 -17.10 10.44 -7.81
C PHE A 393 -17.90 9.37 -7.06
N VAL A 394 -17.95 9.42 -5.73
CA VAL A 394 -18.74 8.51 -4.90
C VAL A 394 -20.24 8.70 -5.16
N GLU A 395 -20.70 9.94 -5.18
CA GLU A 395 -22.10 10.30 -5.44
C GLU A 395 -22.52 9.86 -6.84
N MET A 396 -21.74 10.21 -7.87
CA MET A 396 -21.98 9.78 -9.23
C MET A 396 -21.98 8.25 -9.35
N THR A 397 -21.04 7.55 -8.72
CA THR A 397 -20.96 6.08 -8.79
C THR A 397 -22.17 5.42 -8.10
N ARG A 398 -22.64 5.98 -6.98
CA ARG A 398 -23.79 5.46 -6.22
C ARG A 398 -25.14 5.79 -6.85
N ALA A 399 -25.26 6.91 -7.57
CA ALA A 399 -26.50 7.36 -8.20
C ALA A 399 -27.12 6.26 -9.09
N ARG A 400 -28.41 5.95 -8.88
CA ARG A 400 -29.11 4.86 -9.61
C ARG A 400 -29.13 5.11 -11.13
N GLU A 401 -29.07 6.37 -11.52
CA GLU A 401 -29.10 6.89 -12.87
C GLU A 401 -27.77 6.67 -13.62
N THR A 402 -26.69 6.39 -12.89
CA THR A 402 -25.39 6.06 -13.48
C THR A 402 -25.42 4.65 -14.06
N GLN A 403 -25.46 4.57 -15.39
CA GLN A 403 -25.54 3.34 -16.15
C GLN A 403 -24.14 2.89 -16.60
N PRO A 404 -23.63 1.74 -16.13
CA PRO A 404 -22.44 1.12 -16.70
C PRO A 404 -22.76 0.51 -18.09
N PRO A 405 -21.75 0.25 -18.94
CA PRO A 405 -20.31 0.39 -18.68
C PRO A 405 -19.83 1.84 -18.64
N LEU A 406 -18.96 2.19 -17.70
CA LEU A 406 -18.40 3.54 -17.57
C LEU A 406 -16.93 3.49 -17.18
N THR A 407 -16.07 4.19 -17.91
CA THR A 407 -14.64 4.33 -17.59
C THR A 407 -14.31 5.79 -17.26
N ILE A 408 -13.73 5.96 -16.09
CA ILE A 408 -13.28 7.22 -15.52
C ILE A 408 -11.75 7.16 -15.50
N GLY A 409 -11.10 8.04 -16.26
CA GLY A 409 -9.65 8.15 -16.28
C GLY A 409 -9.19 9.24 -15.32
N LEU A 410 -8.38 8.88 -14.33
CA LEU A 410 -7.73 9.82 -13.42
C LEU A 410 -6.32 10.11 -13.95
N TYR A 411 -6.18 11.27 -14.60
CA TYR A 411 -4.96 11.68 -15.28
C TYR A 411 -4.10 12.56 -14.40
N GLY A 412 -2.80 12.34 -14.44
CA GLY A 412 -1.83 13.20 -13.76
C GLY A 412 -0.43 12.64 -13.95
N SER A 413 0.57 13.51 -13.89
CA SER A 413 1.97 13.08 -13.88
C SER A 413 2.30 12.28 -12.62
N TRP A 414 3.49 11.68 -12.58
CA TRP A 414 3.97 11.00 -11.38
C TRP A 414 4.04 11.97 -10.20
N GLY A 415 3.56 11.52 -9.04
CA GLY A 415 3.49 12.36 -7.82
C GLY A 415 2.24 13.23 -7.68
N MET A 416 1.33 13.28 -8.65
CA MET A 416 0.13 14.13 -8.59
C MET A 416 -1.02 13.59 -7.71
N GLY A 417 -0.82 12.50 -6.97
CA GLY A 417 -1.87 11.96 -6.07
C GLY A 417 -2.91 11.04 -6.73
N LYS A 418 -2.64 10.42 -7.88
CA LYS A 418 -3.56 9.46 -8.54
C LYS A 418 -3.93 8.29 -7.63
N SER A 419 -2.94 7.62 -7.06
CA SER A 419 -3.14 6.49 -6.14
C SER A 419 -3.85 6.92 -4.86
N TRP A 420 -3.59 8.15 -4.37
CA TRP A 420 -4.31 8.76 -3.24
C TRP A 420 -5.80 8.88 -3.54
N LEU A 421 -6.15 9.47 -4.69
CA LEU A 421 -7.53 9.69 -5.09
C LEU A 421 -8.28 8.37 -5.32
N LEU A 422 -7.63 7.38 -5.98
CA LEU A 422 -8.18 6.03 -6.13
C LEU A 422 -8.46 5.37 -4.78
N THR A 423 -7.50 5.43 -3.85
CA THR A 423 -7.59 4.86 -2.50
C THR A 423 -8.74 5.47 -1.71
N HIS A 424 -8.90 6.80 -1.75
CA HIS A 424 -9.97 7.49 -1.01
C HIS A 424 -11.35 7.25 -1.62
N ILE A 425 -11.48 7.24 -2.96
CA ILE A 425 -12.73 6.85 -3.62
C ILE A 425 -13.10 5.41 -3.26
N ARG A 426 -12.13 4.49 -3.24
CA ARG A 426 -12.34 3.08 -2.86
C ARG A 426 -12.91 2.98 -1.46
N ASP A 427 -12.27 3.63 -0.49
CA ASP A 427 -12.63 3.53 0.92
C ASP A 427 -14.03 4.12 1.14
N ALA A 428 -14.28 5.30 0.58
CA ALA A 428 -15.61 5.93 0.63
C ALA A 428 -16.70 5.08 -0.05
N LEU A 429 -16.41 4.38 -1.15
CA LEU A 429 -17.35 3.47 -1.80
C LEU A 429 -17.60 2.19 -0.99
N ARG A 430 -16.58 1.64 -0.31
CA ARG A 430 -16.65 0.43 0.53
C ARG A 430 -17.41 0.67 1.84
N GLU A 431 -17.29 1.88 2.39
CA GLU A 431 -18.07 2.33 3.54
C GLU A 431 -19.56 2.34 3.20
N THR A 432 -20.30 1.39 3.75
CA THR A 432 -21.74 1.26 3.51
C THR A 432 -22.47 2.16 4.51
N PRO A 433 -23.45 3.00 4.12
CA PRO A 433 -24.26 3.79 5.07
C PRO A 433 -25.14 2.95 6.03
N GLU A 434 -24.95 1.63 6.11
CA GLU A 434 -25.84 0.70 6.80
C GLU A 434 -25.58 0.71 8.32
N GLY A 435 -26.43 1.47 9.02
CA GLY A 435 -26.99 1.17 10.35
C GLY A 435 -26.02 0.69 11.43
N LYS A 436 -25.66 1.61 12.34
CA LYS A 436 -25.00 1.31 13.63
C LYS A 436 -25.57 0.02 14.25
N GLU A 437 -24.70 -0.88 14.71
CA GLU A 437 -25.11 -2.05 15.49
C GLU A 437 -26.05 -1.58 16.62
N PRO A 438 -27.26 -2.19 16.75
CA PRO A 438 -28.18 -1.77 17.78
C PRO A 438 -27.60 -2.08 19.16
N GLN A 439 -27.62 -1.10 20.07
CA GLN A 439 -27.13 -1.29 21.44
C GLN A 439 -28.12 -2.15 22.25
N GLY A 440 -27.58 -3.16 22.95
CA GLY A 440 -28.36 -4.06 23.81
C GLY A 440 -28.36 -5.51 23.34
N ARG A 441 -28.25 -6.45 24.28
CA ARG A 441 -28.13 -7.90 24.03
C ARG A 441 -29.26 -8.47 23.16
N VAL A 442 -30.50 -8.06 23.42
CA VAL A 442 -31.69 -8.55 22.70
C VAL A 442 -31.75 -8.02 21.27
N ALA A 443 -31.38 -6.75 21.06
CA ALA A 443 -31.39 -6.14 19.73
C ALA A 443 -30.24 -6.68 18.85
N ARG A 444 -29.05 -6.93 19.43
CA ARG A 444 -27.95 -7.64 18.75
C ARG A 444 -28.34 -9.07 18.38
N PHE A 445 -29.04 -9.77 19.27
CA PHE A 445 -29.55 -11.12 19.00
C PHE A 445 -30.56 -11.13 17.85
N LEU A 446 -31.55 -10.21 17.83
CA LEU A 446 -32.54 -10.11 16.75
C LEU A 446 -31.92 -9.66 15.42
N TYR A 447 -30.92 -8.76 15.47
CA TYR A 447 -30.15 -8.34 14.30
C TYR A 447 -29.36 -9.52 13.71
N TRP A 448 -28.67 -10.30 14.55
CA TRP A 448 -27.94 -11.48 14.15
C TRP A 448 -28.88 -12.59 13.62
N LEU A 449 -30.03 -12.80 14.27
CA LEU A 449 -31.06 -13.76 13.84
C LEU A 449 -31.65 -13.37 12.48
N ARG A 450 -31.86 -12.08 12.21
CA ARG A 450 -32.27 -11.56 10.89
C ARG A 450 -31.21 -11.84 9.82
N ILE A 451 -29.93 -11.63 10.12
CA ILE A 451 -28.81 -11.95 9.20
C ILE A 451 -28.75 -13.45 8.93
N LEU A 452 -28.96 -14.30 9.95
CA LEU A 452 -28.95 -15.75 9.84
C LEU A 452 -30.11 -16.27 8.97
N LEU A 453 -31.32 -15.73 9.15
CA LEU A 453 -32.53 -16.19 8.46
C LEU A 453 -32.73 -15.59 7.06
N ARG A 454 -32.29 -14.34 6.83
CA ARG A 454 -32.55 -13.60 5.58
C ARG A 454 -31.29 -13.25 4.78
N GLY A 455 -30.09 -13.53 5.30
CA GLY A 455 -28.83 -13.08 4.72
C GLY A 455 -28.57 -11.58 4.94
N ARG A 456 -27.34 -11.13 4.68
CA ARG A 456 -27.05 -9.68 4.60
C ARG A 456 -27.70 -9.09 3.34
N PRO A 457 -28.21 -7.84 3.39
CA PRO A 457 -28.66 -7.16 2.17
C PRO A 457 -27.50 -7.12 1.15
N PRO A 458 -27.77 -7.37 -0.13
CA PRO A 458 -26.74 -7.32 -1.16
C PRO A 458 -26.21 -5.89 -1.30
N LYS A 459 -24.88 -5.71 -1.24
CA LYS A 459 -24.25 -4.43 -1.58
C LYS A 459 -24.54 -4.09 -3.05
N LEU A 460 -25.07 -2.90 -3.30
CA LEU A 460 -25.31 -2.37 -4.65
C LEU A 460 -24.02 -1.96 -5.35
N VAL A 461 -22.97 -1.62 -4.60
CA VAL A 461 -21.65 -1.28 -5.15
C VAL A 461 -20.61 -2.23 -4.56
N ARG A 462 -19.82 -2.86 -5.43
CA ARG A 462 -18.69 -3.73 -5.06
C ARG A 462 -17.42 -3.16 -5.66
N VAL A 463 -16.35 -3.09 -4.89
CA VAL A 463 -15.10 -2.44 -5.31
C VAL A 463 -13.97 -3.46 -5.36
N VAL A 464 -13.37 -3.58 -6.54
CA VAL A 464 -12.28 -4.48 -6.86
C VAL A 464 -11.05 -3.69 -7.25
N GLU A 465 -9.88 -4.13 -6.79
CA GLU A 465 -8.61 -3.48 -7.07
C GLU A 465 -7.72 -4.34 -7.97
N PHE A 466 -7.00 -3.69 -8.88
CA PHE A 466 -6.02 -4.31 -9.77
C PHE A 466 -4.84 -3.36 -10.00
N ASN A 467 -3.68 -3.67 -9.44
CA ASN A 467 -2.44 -2.95 -9.77
C ASN A 467 -1.81 -3.62 -11.01
N ALA A 468 -1.70 -2.88 -12.12
CA ALA A 468 -1.20 -3.46 -13.38
C ALA A 468 0.30 -3.80 -13.31
N TRP A 469 1.07 -2.99 -12.58
CA TRP A 469 2.52 -3.19 -12.42
C TRP A 469 2.85 -4.47 -11.65
N GLU A 470 2.06 -4.87 -10.66
CA GLU A 470 2.29 -6.14 -9.93
C GLU A 470 2.31 -7.38 -10.84
N TYR A 471 1.68 -7.31 -12.01
CA TYR A 471 1.57 -8.42 -12.95
C TYR A 471 2.46 -8.27 -14.19
N HIS A 472 3.33 -7.25 -14.26
CA HIS A 472 4.06 -6.91 -15.50
C HIS A 472 5.01 -8.02 -15.99
N THR A 473 5.52 -8.86 -15.09
CA THR A 473 6.42 -9.98 -15.41
C THR A 473 5.70 -11.20 -15.99
N HIS A 474 4.37 -11.25 -15.96
CA HIS A 474 3.60 -12.34 -16.55
C HIS A 474 3.44 -12.17 -18.07
N GLU A 475 3.52 -13.28 -18.81
CA GLU A 475 3.37 -13.30 -20.28
C GLU A 475 2.05 -12.67 -20.75
N LEU A 476 0.96 -12.83 -20.00
CA LEU A 476 -0.33 -12.20 -20.25
C LEU A 476 -0.82 -11.54 -18.94
N ILE A 477 -1.07 -10.22 -18.97
CA ILE A 477 -1.51 -9.46 -17.78
C ILE A 477 -3.02 -9.55 -17.57
N TRP A 478 -3.80 -9.54 -18.66
CA TRP A 478 -5.26 -9.53 -18.58
C TRP A 478 -5.89 -10.76 -17.89
N PRO A 479 -5.34 -11.99 -17.94
CA PRO A 479 -5.86 -13.12 -17.15
C PRO A 479 -5.64 -12.90 -15.65
N GLY A 480 -4.55 -12.24 -15.27
CA GLY A 480 -4.30 -11.79 -13.90
C GLY A 480 -5.39 -10.82 -13.43
N MET A 481 -5.75 -9.85 -14.27
CA MET A 481 -6.83 -8.89 -14.01
C MET A 481 -8.18 -9.60 -13.80
N VAL A 482 -8.59 -10.46 -14.74
CA VAL A 482 -9.87 -11.19 -14.63
C VAL A 482 -9.88 -12.11 -13.40
N SER A 483 -8.78 -12.82 -13.14
CA SER A 483 -8.65 -13.70 -11.98
C SER A 483 -8.72 -12.92 -10.66
N GLY A 484 -8.07 -11.76 -10.59
CA GLY A 484 -8.14 -10.84 -9.45
C GLY A 484 -9.57 -10.37 -9.18
N ILE A 485 -10.27 -9.95 -10.24
CA ILE A 485 -11.68 -9.54 -10.18
C ILE A 485 -12.56 -10.67 -9.64
N LEU A 486 -12.45 -11.87 -10.21
CA LEU A 486 -13.25 -13.03 -9.80
C LEU A 486 -12.94 -13.44 -8.35
N LYS A 487 -11.68 -13.43 -7.93
CA LYS A 487 -11.26 -13.81 -6.57
C LYS A 487 -11.84 -12.86 -5.53
N GLN A 488 -11.77 -11.56 -5.76
CA GLN A 488 -12.31 -10.55 -4.84
C GLN A 488 -13.84 -10.63 -4.76
N LEU A 489 -14.52 -10.84 -5.89
CA LEU A 489 -15.98 -10.98 -5.93
C LEU A 489 -16.48 -12.31 -5.31
N GLU A 490 -15.71 -13.39 -5.41
CA GLU A 490 -16.00 -14.64 -4.69
C GLU A 490 -15.81 -14.52 -3.17
N ALA A 491 -14.82 -13.73 -2.71
CA ALA A 491 -14.54 -13.51 -1.30
C ALA A 491 -15.70 -12.78 -0.61
N GLU A 492 -16.40 -11.89 -1.32
CA GLU A 492 -17.57 -11.17 -0.82
C GLU A 492 -18.89 -11.97 -0.87
N SER A 493 -18.88 -13.16 -1.49
CA SER A 493 -20.07 -14.02 -1.61
C SER A 493 -20.25 -14.94 -0.40
N SER A 494 -21.50 -15.11 0.08
CA SER A 494 -21.83 -15.99 1.23
C SER A 494 -21.42 -17.45 0.99
N TRP A 495 -21.02 -18.16 2.05
CA TRP A 495 -20.51 -19.54 1.98
C TRP A 495 -21.40 -20.54 1.20
N PRO A 496 -22.74 -20.55 1.31
CA PRO A 496 -23.57 -21.52 0.57
C PRO A 496 -23.58 -21.19 -0.93
N ARG A 497 -23.64 -19.90 -1.28
CA ARG A 497 -23.59 -19.43 -2.67
C ARG A 497 -22.23 -19.69 -3.30
N ARG A 498 -21.14 -19.56 -2.54
CA ARG A 498 -19.77 -19.86 -2.98
C ARG A 498 -19.60 -21.34 -3.33
N VAL A 499 -20.15 -22.25 -2.51
CA VAL A 499 -20.10 -23.69 -2.76
C VAL A 499 -20.99 -24.08 -3.95
N TRP A 500 -22.24 -23.61 -4.00
CA TRP A 500 -23.15 -23.93 -5.10
C TRP A 500 -22.74 -23.35 -6.45
N SER A 501 -22.13 -22.15 -6.48
CA SER A 501 -21.60 -21.59 -7.73
C SER A 501 -20.39 -22.38 -8.24
N ARG A 502 -19.52 -22.87 -7.35
CA ARG A 502 -18.38 -23.73 -7.70
C ARG A 502 -18.84 -25.11 -8.18
N VAL A 503 -19.80 -25.72 -7.49
CA VAL A 503 -20.37 -27.03 -7.87
C VAL A 503 -21.09 -26.95 -9.21
N ARG A 504 -21.96 -25.95 -9.44
CA ARG A 504 -22.66 -25.77 -10.71
C ARG A 504 -21.69 -25.52 -11.87
N ARG A 505 -20.69 -24.65 -11.69
CA ARG A 505 -19.67 -24.35 -12.72
C ARG A 505 -18.81 -25.57 -13.07
N ASN A 506 -18.41 -26.35 -12.06
CA ASN A 506 -17.64 -27.59 -12.27
C ASN A 506 -18.48 -28.69 -12.94
N LEU A 507 -19.79 -28.78 -12.64
CA LEU A 507 -20.70 -29.72 -13.31
C LEU A 507 -20.94 -29.37 -14.78
N GLN A 508 -21.14 -28.09 -15.10
CA GLN A 508 -21.51 -27.64 -16.45
C GLN A 508 -20.37 -27.81 -17.47
N ARG A 509 -19.11 -27.82 -17.01
CA ARG A 509 -17.90 -27.87 -17.85
C ARG A 509 -17.32 -29.27 -18.09
N GLN A 510 -17.65 -30.27 -17.27
CA GLN A 510 -17.00 -31.61 -17.35
C GLN A 510 -17.89 -32.74 -17.89
N VAL A 511 -19.06 -32.43 -18.44
CA VAL A 511 -19.96 -33.43 -19.07
C VAL A 511 -19.29 -34.16 -20.25
N GLY A 512 -18.15 -33.67 -20.77
CA GLY A 512 -17.41 -34.27 -21.88
C GLY A 512 -16.32 -35.30 -21.57
N GLY A 513 -15.84 -35.52 -20.32
CA GLY A 513 -14.67 -36.40 -20.18
C GLY A 513 -14.19 -36.92 -18.82
N ALA A 514 -14.83 -36.57 -17.69
CA ALA A 514 -14.27 -36.91 -16.36
C ALA A 514 -15.26 -37.54 -15.37
N ARG A 515 -16.04 -38.53 -15.84
CA ARG A 515 -17.02 -39.27 -15.01
C ARG A 515 -16.40 -39.93 -13.76
N TRP A 516 -15.13 -40.31 -13.80
CA TRP A 516 -14.44 -41.02 -12.70
C TRP A 516 -14.00 -40.11 -11.55
N LYS A 517 -13.85 -38.79 -11.77
CA LYS A 517 -13.45 -37.83 -10.72
C LYS A 517 -14.57 -37.48 -9.74
N PHE A 518 -15.82 -37.84 -10.06
CA PHE A 518 -17.01 -37.61 -9.23
C PHE A 518 -17.57 -38.89 -8.58
N LEU A 519 -16.93 -40.04 -8.81
CA LEU A 519 -17.25 -41.29 -8.09
C LEU A 519 -17.28 -41.12 -6.55
N PRO A 520 -16.40 -40.32 -5.92
CA PRO A 520 -16.49 -40.05 -4.49
C PRO A 520 -17.74 -39.25 -4.09
N LEU A 521 -18.23 -38.37 -4.97
CA LEU A 521 -19.37 -37.48 -4.71
C LEU A 521 -20.71 -38.22 -4.87
N THR A 522 -20.80 -39.14 -5.84
CA THR A 522 -21.97 -40.02 -6.01
C THR A 522 -22.04 -41.08 -4.92
N ILE A 523 -20.89 -41.62 -4.50
CA ILE A 523 -20.79 -42.48 -3.30
C ILE A 523 -21.23 -41.70 -2.05
N PHE A 524 -20.82 -40.43 -1.90
CA PHE A 524 -21.27 -39.57 -0.80
C PHE A 524 -22.79 -39.34 -0.79
N ALA A 525 -23.39 -39.00 -1.93
CA ALA A 525 -24.84 -38.83 -2.02
C ALA A 525 -25.60 -40.14 -1.70
N GLY A 526 -25.07 -41.29 -2.13
CA GLY A 526 -25.61 -42.61 -1.80
C GLY A 526 -25.48 -42.97 -0.31
N ILE A 527 -24.34 -42.64 0.31
CA ILE A 527 -24.11 -42.85 1.75
C ILE A 527 -25.01 -41.92 2.57
N LEU A 528 -25.11 -40.64 2.22
CA LEU A 528 -25.95 -39.67 2.92
C LEU A 528 -27.43 -40.03 2.81
N LEU A 529 -27.86 -40.47 1.62
CA LEU A 529 -29.19 -41.03 1.42
C LEU A 529 -29.37 -42.25 2.32
N GLY A 530 -28.45 -43.23 2.27
CA GLY A 530 -28.45 -44.42 3.13
C GLY A 530 -28.56 -44.12 4.62
N VAL A 531 -27.85 -43.10 5.13
CA VAL A 531 -27.92 -42.64 6.53
C VAL A 531 -29.27 -42.00 6.86
N LEU A 532 -29.87 -41.26 5.92
CA LEU A 532 -31.19 -40.64 6.08
C LEU A 532 -32.34 -41.67 6.05
N ILE A 533 -32.20 -42.76 5.29
CA ILE A 533 -33.19 -43.86 5.23
C ILE A 533 -32.92 -44.99 6.23
N ALA A 534 -31.73 -45.13 6.80
CA ALA A 534 -31.41 -46.18 7.78
C ALA A 534 -32.39 -46.25 9.00
N PRO A 535 -32.90 -45.13 9.54
CA PRO A 535 -33.91 -45.16 10.60
C PRO A 535 -35.24 -45.79 10.16
N LEU A 536 -35.58 -45.72 8.86
CA LEU A 536 -36.80 -46.32 8.30
C LEU A 536 -36.72 -47.85 8.18
N PHE A 537 -35.51 -48.43 8.21
CA PHE A 537 -35.28 -49.87 8.04
C PHE A 537 -34.68 -50.55 9.28
N ASN A 538 -34.50 -49.83 10.39
CA ASN A 538 -34.06 -50.35 11.69
C ASN A 538 -32.73 -51.15 11.63
N ALA A 539 -31.79 -50.72 10.79
CA ALA A 539 -30.51 -51.41 10.53
C ALA A 539 -29.29 -50.57 10.98
N PRO A 540 -28.97 -50.53 12.29
CA PRO A 540 -27.89 -49.70 12.84
C PRO A 540 -26.47 -50.20 12.45
N ASP A 541 -26.31 -51.48 12.11
CA ASP A 541 -25.01 -52.07 11.77
C ASP A 541 -24.45 -51.55 10.43
N LEU A 542 -25.33 -51.02 9.55
CA LEU A 542 -24.94 -50.42 8.27
C LEU A 542 -24.15 -49.11 8.47
N LEU A 543 -24.46 -48.35 9.53
CA LEU A 543 -23.76 -47.11 9.87
C LEU A 543 -22.32 -47.39 10.33
N LEU A 544 -22.10 -48.46 11.10
CA LEU A 544 -20.78 -48.84 11.61
C LEU A 544 -19.81 -49.27 10.48
N LEU A 545 -20.32 -49.93 9.45
CA LEU A 545 -19.53 -50.39 8.30
C LEU A 545 -19.02 -49.23 7.42
N VAL A 546 -19.81 -48.16 7.30
CA VAL A 546 -19.46 -46.96 6.53
C VAL A 546 -18.42 -46.11 7.26
N PHE A 547 -18.54 -45.95 8.58
CA PHE A 547 -17.55 -45.21 9.36
C PHE A 547 -16.26 -45.99 9.63
N GLY A 548 -16.32 -47.33 9.68
CA GLY A 548 -15.18 -48.19 9.96
C GLY A 548 -14.18 -48.37 8.81
N THR A 549 -14.57 -48.10 7.55
CA THR A 549 -13.75 -48.42 6.37
C THR A 549 -12.95 -47.26 5.79
N VAL A 550 -13.34 -46.00 6.01
CA VAL A 550 -12.66 -44.83 5.40
C VAL A 550 -12.05 -43.88 6.42
N GLY A 551 -12.45 -43.94 7.69
CA GLY A 551 -12.00 -42.99 8.71
C GLY A 551 -12.54 -41.58 8.43
N LEU A 552 -13.34 -41.04 9.35
CA LEU A 552 -14.01 -39.74 9.20
C LEU A 552 -13.02 -38.60 8.81
N SER A 553 -11.78 -38.70 9.27
CA SER A 553 -10.67 -37.78 9.00
C SER A 553 -10.15 -37.84 7.56
N GLY A 554 -9.94 -39.03 6.98
CA GLY A 554 -9.50 -39.16 5.58
C GLY A 554 -10.57 -38.66 4.59
N PHE A 555 -11.84 -38.84 4.97
CA PHE A 555 -12.99 -38.36 4.23
C PHE A 555 -13.12 -36.82 4.22
N ILE A 556 -12.91 -36.16 5.36
CA ILE A 556 -12.91 -34.69 5.47
C ILE A 556 -11.79 -34.09 4.62
N VAL A 557 -10.60 -34.68 4.64
CA VAL A 557 -9.44 -34.19 3.87
C VAL A 557 -9.67 -34.31 2.36
N ALA A 558 -10.21 -35.44 1.87
CA ALA A 558 -10.52 -35.61 0.46
C ALA A 558 -11.65 -34.68 -0.03
N PHE A 559 -12.68 -34.47 0.79
CA PHE A 559 -13.77 -33.54 0.50
C PHE A 559 -13.31 -32.08 0.52
N GLN A 560 -12.47 -31.70 1.51
CA GLN A 560 -11.83 -30.39 1.56
C GLN A 560 -10.92 -30.17 0.34
N ALA A 561 -10.16 -31.17 -0.09
CA ALA A 561 -9.30 -31.07 -1.27
C ALA A 561 -10.11 -30.77 -2.55
N ILE A 562 -11.28 -31.39 -2.73
CA ILE A 562 -12.16 -31.16 -3.89
C ILE A 562 -12.83 -29.76 -3.82
N LEU A 563 -13.21 -29.29 -2.64
CA LEU A 563 -13.77 -27.94 -2.45
C LEU A 563 -12.72 -26.80 -2.54
N ASN A 564 -11.45 -27.12 -2.25
CA ASN A 564 -10.34 -26.17 -2.22
C ASN A 564 -9.52 -26.14 -3.52
N LEU A 565 -9.92 -26.85 -4.57
CA LEU A 565 -9.29 -26.70 -5.90
C LEU A 565 -9.50 -25.26 -6.41
N PRO A 566 -8.44 -24.43 -6.52
CA PRO A 566 -8.62 -23.02 -6.86
C PRO A 566 -8.96 -22.89 -8.35
N PHE A 567 -10.15 -22.39 -8.65
CA PHE A 567 -10.57 -22.06 -10.03
C PHE A 567 -9.58 -21.11 -10.72
N SER A 568 -8.94 -20.22 -9.97
CA SER A 568 -7.87 -19.34 -10.45
C SER A 568 -6.63 -20.10 -10.93
N LYS A 569 -6.24 -21.20 -10.26
CA LYS A 569 -5.11 -22.05 -10.71
C LYS A 569 -5.47 -22.82 -11.99
N TRP A 570 -6.73 -23.17 -12.18
CA TRP A 570 -7.22 -23.79 -13.42
C TRP A 570 -7.31 -22.79 -14.58
N LEU A 571 -7.84 -21.57 -14.34
CA LEU A 571 -7.84 -20.48 -15.32
C LEU A 571 -6.41 -20.13 -15.78
N VAL A 572 -5.49 -19.92 -14.84
CA VAL A 572 -4.09 -19.63 -15.19
C VAL A 572 -3.45 -20.79 -15.96
N GLY A 573 -3.77 -22.04 -15.61
CA GLY A 573 -3.30 -23.22 -16.33
C GLY A 573 -3.90 -23.41 -17.74
N LEU A 574 -5.08 -22.84 -18.02
CA LEU A 574 -5.69 -22.86 -19.36
C LEU A 574 -5.05 -21.85 -20.32
N PHE A 575 -4.52 -20.74 -19.80
CA PHE A 575 -3.97 -19.63 -20.61
C PHE A 575 -2.44 -19.64 -20.74
N ALA A 576 -1.75 -20.51 -20.01
CA ALA A 576 -0.28 -20.60 -19.98
C ALA A 576 0.36 -21.18 -21.27
N GLY A 577 -0.32 -21.15 -22.43
CA GLY A 577 0.23 -21.84 -23.60
C GLY A 577 -0.30 -21.54 -25.00
N GLN A 578 -1.08 -20.49 -25.29
CA GLN A 578 -1.59 -20.26 -26.66
C GLN A 578 -1.53 -18.80 -27.15
N GLU A 579 -1.26 -18.65 -28.44
CA GLU A 579 -1.32 -17.40 -29.20
C GLU A 579 -2.73 -16.77 -29.19
N TYR A 580 -2.75 -15.43 -29.28
CA TYR A 580 -3.88 -14.50 -29.13
C TYR A 580 -5.20 -14.90 -29.87
N GLY A 581 -5.13 -15.72 -30.92
CA GLY A 581 -6.29 -16.19 -31.69
C GLY A 581 -7.19 -17.22 -30.97
N ALA A 582 -6.66 -18.00 -30.03
CA ALA A 582 -7.44 -18.98 -29.26
C ALA A 582 -8.19 -18.37 -28.06
N ALA A 583 -7.83 -17.15 -27.65
CA ALA A 583 -8.38 -16.45 -26.49
C ALA A 583 -9.87 -16.04 -26.65
N ILE A 584 -10.35 -15.89 -27.90
CA ILE A 584 -11.72 -15.45 -28.21
C ILE A 584 -12.76 -16.48 -27.72
N GLY A 585 -12.47 -17.78 -27.83
CA GLY A 585 -13.37 -18.84 -27.33
C GLY A 585 -13.51 -18.85 -25.81
N TYR A 586 -12.40 -18.59 -25.10
CA TYR A 586 -12.40 -18.51 -23.64
C TYR A 586 -13.01 -17.21 -23.09
N MET A 587 -13.06 -16.16 -23.91
CA MET A 587 -13.67 -14.88 -23.54
C MET A 587 -15.18 -15.00 -23.36
N GLU A 588 -15.88 -15.79 -24.19
CA GLU A 588 -17.29 -16.10 -23.97
C GLU A 588 -17.48 -16.87 -22.66
N GLU A 589 -16.57 -17.79 -22.33
CA GLU A 589 -16.63 -18.56 -21.08
C GLU A 589 -16.37 -17.68 -19.85
N ILE A 590 -15.42 -16.74 -19.92
CA ILE A 590 -15.14 -15.77 -18.85
C ILE A 590 -16.33 -14.82 -18.68
N LYS A 591 -16.89 -14.29 -19.77
CA LYS A 591 -18.08 -13.44 -19.73
C LYS A 591 -19.28 -14.21 -19.17
N ALA A 592 -19.45 -15.47 -19.55
CA ALA A 592 -20.49 -16.34 -18.99
C ALA A 592 -20.30 -16.58 -17.49
N ASP A 593 -19.06 -16.74 -17.02
CA ASP A 593 -18.75 -16.90 -15.59
C ASP A 593 -18.99 -15.62 -14.78
N ILE A 594 -18.50 -14.49 -15.29
CA ILE A 594 -18.76 -13.16 -14.73
C ILE A 594 -20.27 -12.96 -14.63
N LYS A 595 -21.01 -13.19 -15.73
CA LYS A 595 -22.47 -13.09 -15.75
C LYS A 595 -23.13 -14.05 -14.76
N ALA A 596 -22.66 -15.29 -14.63
CA ALA A 596 -23.21 -16.27 -13.69
C ALA A 596 -22.98 -15.89 -12.22
N LEU A 597 -21.87 -15.21 -11.90
CA LEU A 597 -21.60 -14.73 -10.54
C LEU A 597 -22.57 -13.62 -10.12
N TYR A 598 -23.03 -12.79 -11.07
CA TYR A 598 -23.87 -11.63 -10.78
C TYR A 598 -25.34 -11.76 -11.21
N GLN A 599 -25.73 -12.86 -11.85
CA GLN A 599 -27.14 -13.18 -12.17
C GLN A 599 -28.10 -13.15 -10.97
N ASN A 600 -27.57 -13.21 -9.74
CA ASN A 600 -28.33 -13.15 -8.48
C ASN A 600 -28.13 -11.82 -7.73
N LEU A 601 -27.45 -10.84 -8.33
CA LEU A 601 -27.36 -9.49 -7.80
C LEU A 601 -28.60 -8.68 -8.25
N PRO A 602 -29.02 -7.68 -7.45
CA PRO A 602 -29.98 -6.68 -7.89
C PRO A 602 -29.59 -6.07 -9.25
N GLU A 603 -30.57 -5.77 -10.11
CA GLU A 603 -30.33 -5.20 -11.46
C GLU A 603 -29.55 -3.88 -11.45
N ASP A 604 -29.61 -3.13 -10.34
CA ASP A 604 -28.91 -1.87 -10.12
C ASP A 604 -27.50 -2.05 -9.50
N SER A 605 -27.00 -3.28 -9.44
CA SER A 605 -25.67 -3.57 -8.89
C SER A 605 -24.54 -3.15 -9.83
N LYS A 606 -23.49 -2.57 -9.25
CA LYS A 606 -22.31 -2.06 -9.96
C LYS A 606 -21.04 -2.68 -9.40
N ILE A 607 -20.15 -3.03 -10.30
CA ILE A 607 -18.81 -3.53 -10.00
C ILE A 607 -17.82 -2.46 -10.41
N VAL A 608 -17.20 -1.84 -9.41
CA VAL A 608 -16.19 -0.81 -9.59
C VAL A 608 -14.83 -1.50 -9.63
N VAL A 609 -14.10 -1.35 -10.73
CA VAL A 609 -12.74 -1.89 -10.92
C VAL A 609 -11.77 -0.72 -10.90
N MET A 610 -10.84 -0.73 -9.95
CA MET A 610 -9.82 0.30 -9.81
C MET A 610 -8.50 -0.22 -10.33
N ILE A 611 -7.96 0.45 -11.35
CA ILE A 611 -6.73 0.10 -12.04
C ILE A 611 -5.69 1.18 -11.78
N ASP A 612 -4.55 0.79 -11.21
CA ASP A 612 -3.44 1.70 -10.87
C ASP A 612 -2.10 1.23 -11.46
N ASP A 613 -1.12 2.13 -11.49
CA ASP A 613 0.26 1.93 -11.96
C ASP A 613 0.39 1.38 -13.41
N LEU A 614 -0.62 1.57 -14.25
CA LEU A 614 -0.55 1.16 -15.65
C LEU A 614 0.54 1.91 -16.41
N ASP A 615 0.79 3.17 -16.06
CA ASP A 615 1.85 4.02 -16.61
C ASP A 615 3.27 3.59 -16.21
N ARG A 616 3.44 2.59 -15.34
CA ARG A 616 4.73 1.96 -15.06
C ARG A 616 5.02 0.75 -15.94
N CYS A 617 4.00 0.18 -16.57
CA CYS A 617 4.14 -1.03 -17.37
C CYS A 617 4.87 -0.78 -18.70
N PRO A 618 5.54 -1.80 -19.27
CA PRO A 618 6.04 -1.76 -20.63
C PRO A 618 4.95 -1.47 -21.68
N PRO A 619 5.26 -0.85 -22.84
CA PRO A 619 4.27 -0.43 -23.82
C PRO A 619 3.29 -1.51 -24.29
N GLU A 620 3.77 -2.74 -24.50
CA GLU A 620 2.95 -3.88 -24.90
C GLU A 620 1.92 -4.24 -23.84
N LYS A 621 2.34 -4.20 -22.57
CA LYS A 621 1.52 -4.52 -21.40
C LYS A 621 0.45 -3.46 -21.14
N VAL A 622 0.78 -2.20 -21.38
CA VAL A 622 -0.17 -1.09 -21.33
C VAL A 622 -1.34 -1.35 -22.28
N VAL A 623 -1.03 -1.71 -23.53
CA VAL A 623 -2.04 -1.98 -24.55
C VAL A 623 -2.88 -3.21 -24.21
N ASP A 624 -2.27 -4.29 -23.72
CA ASP A 624 -2.98 -5.51 -23.30
C ASP A 624 -4.06 -5.20 -22.25
N VAL A 625 -3.75 -4.35 -21.26
CA VAL A 625 -4.71 -3.95 -20.22
C VAL A 625 -5.82 -3.07 -20.79
N LEU A 626 -5.51 -2.11 -21.67
CA LEU A 626 -6.51 -1.27 -22.33
C LEU A 626 -7.48 -2.09 -23.20
N GLU A 627 -6.97 -3.10 -23.92
CA GLU A 627 -7.78 -4.04 -24.68
C GLU A 627 -8.68 -4.87 -23.76
N ALA A 628 -8.16 -5.31 -22.62
CA ALA A 628 -8.93 -6.07 -21.65
C ALA A 628 -10.03 -5.24 -20.97
N ILE A 629 -9.77 -3.96 -20.67
CA ILE A 629 -10.79 -3.01 -20.19
C ILE A 629 -11.92 -2.91 -21.21
N LYS A 630 -11.62 -2.73 -22.50
CA LYS A 630 -12.63 -2.67 -23.56
C LYS A 630 -13.51 -3.93 -23.58
N LEU A 631 -12.92 -5.10 -23.34
CA LEU A 631 -13.65 -6.37 -23.29
C LEU A 631 -14.53 -6.52 -22.03
N LEU A 632 -14.07 -6.02 -20.88
CA LEU A 632 -14.86 -5.96 -19.64
C LEU A 632 -16.06 -5.02 -19.77
N LEU A 633 -15.87 -3.88 -20.45
CA LEU A 633 -16.91 -2.87 -20.68
C LEU A 633 -18.01 -3.33 -21.65
N ASP A 634 -17.96 -4.53 -22.22
CA ASP A 634 -19.12 -5.09 -22.93
C ASP A 634 -20.25 -5.54 -21.97
N ASP A 635 -19.99 -5.62 -20.66
CA ASP A 635 -20.97 -5.96 -19.63
C ASP A 635 -21.49 -4.71 -18.90
N LYS A 636 -22.80 -4.69 -18.62
CA LYS A 636 -23.56 -3.52 -18.14
C LYS A 636 -23.37 -3.21 -16.65
N MET A 637 -22.52 -3.95 -15.94
CA MET A 637 -22.29 -3.76 -14.51
C MET A 637 -20.98 -3.06 -14.15
N PHE A 638 -20.03 -2.91 -15.09
CA PHE A 638 -18.68 -2.46 -14.77
C PHE A 638 -18.47 -0.95 -14.86
N ILE A 639 -17.98 -0.38 -13.77
CA ILE A 639 -17.42 0.98 -13.74
C ILE A 639 -15.92 0.84 -13.52
N VAL A 640 -15.08 1.42 -14.38
CA VAL A 640 -13.62 1.33 -14.30
C VAL A 640 -13.06 2.69 -13.91
N PHE A 641 -12.27 2.74 -12.83
CA PHE A 641 -11.41 3.88 -12.53
C PHE A 641 -9.98 3.54 -12.95
N LEU A 642 -9.37 4.39 -13.78
CA LEU A 642 -8.06 4.16 -14.38
C LEU A 642 -7.11 5.30 -14.02
N GLY A 643 -6.20 5.08 -13.07
CA GLY A 643 -5.13 6.02 -12.73
C GLY A 643 -3.96 5.91 -13.71
N ILE A 644 -3.72 6.94 -14.52
CA ILE A 644 -2.65 6.93 -15.54
C ILE A 644 -1.95 8.28 -15.72
N ASP A 645 -0.68 8.25 -16.09
CA ASP A 645 -0.06 9.32 -16.87
C ASP A 645 -0.48 9.17 -18.35
N VAL A 646 -1.30 10.10 -18.82
CA VAL A 646 -1.89 10.05 -20.17
C VAL A 646 -0.83 10.13 -21.27
N ALA A 647 0.29 10.82 -21.06
CA ALA A 647 1.34 10.96 -22.06
C ALA A 647 2.13 9.66 -22.21
N VAL A 648 2.44 9.01 -21.09
CA VAL A 648 3.13 7.70 -21.10
C VAL A 648 2.26 6.64 -21.76
N VAL A 649 0.98 6.57 -21.39
CA VAL A 649 0.05 5.57 -21.93
C VAL A 649 -0.28 5.85 -23.40
N ALA A 650 -0.49 7.10 -23.80
CA ALA A 650 -0.69 7.46 -25.20
C ALA A 650 0.55 7.11 -26.05
N GLY A 651 1.76 7.41 -25.54
CA GLY A 651 3.01 7.03 -26.18
C GLY A 651 3.17 5.51 -26.35
N ALA A 652 2.81 4.73 -25.33
CA ALA A 652 2.81 3.27 -25.42
C ALA A 652 1.87 2.74 -26.53
N VAL A 653 0.66 3.30 -26.63
CA VAL A 653 -0.30 2.98 -27.69
C VAL A 653 0.26 3.34 -29.07
N GLU A 654 0.89 4.51 -29.19
CA GLU A 654 1.50 4.97 -30.45
C GLU A 654 2.68 4.10 -30.88
N MET A 655 3.51 3.66 -29.94
CA MET A 655 4.59 2.71 -30.22
C MET A 655 4.04 1.39 -30.77
N ARG A 656 2.93 0.90 -30.21
CA ARG A 656 2.35 -0.40 -30.57
C ARG A 656 1.59 -0.41 -31.90
N TYR A 657 0.93 0.70 -32.26
CA TYR A 657 0.08 0.82 -33.45
C TYR A 657 0.55 1.90 -34.44
N LYS A 658 1.83 2.28 -34.39
CA LYS A 658 2.44 3.39 -35.15
C LYS A 658 1.93 3.55 -36.59
N ASP A 659 2.01 2.49 -37.39
CA ASP A 659 1.61 2.55 -38.80
C ASP A 659 0.10 2.62 -39.02
N LEU A 660 -0.69 2.05 -38.10
CA LEU A 660 -2.16 2.03 -38.18
C LEU A 660 -2.76 3.37 -37.76
N LEU A 661 -2.26 3.96 -36.67
CA LEU A 661 -2.72 5.25 -36.18
C LEU A 661 -2.38 6.37 -37.16
N ALA A 662 -1.16 6.35 -37.72
CA ALA A 662 -0.75 7.30 -38.77
C ALA A 662 -1.63 7.22 -40.02
N LYS A 663 -1.94 6.00 -40.51
CA LYS A 663 -2.86 5.81 -41.64
C LYS A 663 -4.29 6.23 -41.34
N ALA A 664 -4.75 6.06 -40.10
CA ALA A 664 -6.08 6.43 -39.66
C ALA A 664 -6.18 7.90 -39.20
N GLY A 665 -5.10 8.68 -39.26
CA GLY A 665 -5.08 10.09 -38.87
C GLY A 665 -5.41 10.32 -37.38
N THR A 666 -5.06 9.39 -36.50
CA THR A 666 -5.36 9.43 -35.05
C THR A 666 -4.07 9.35 -34.22
N SER A 667 -4.12 9.82 -32.98
CA SER A 667 -3.04 9.70 -31.98
C SER A 667 -3.38 8.65 -30.91
N GLY A 668 -2.44 8.39 -30.00
CA GLY A 668 -2.66 7.61 -28.78
C GLY A 668 -3.73 8.23 -27.88
N TYR A 669 -3.81 9.56 -27.83
CA TYR A 669 -4.91 10.29 -27.17
C TYR A 669 -6.26 9.97 -27.80
N GLY A 670 -6.33 9.97 -29.13
CA GLY A 670 -7.55 9.59 -29.87
C GLY A 670 -7.93 8.11 -29.68
N TYR A 671 -6.97 7.24 -29.33
CA TYR A 671 -7.26 5.88 -28.91
C TYR A 671 -7.83 5.82 -27.48
N LEU A 672 -7.21 6.51 -26.52
CA LEU A 672 -7.71 6.60 -25.14
C LEU A 672 -9.11 7.22 -25.09
N ASP A 673 -9.42 8.14 -25.99
CA ASP A 673 -10.74 8.73 -26.11
C ASP A 673 -11.86 7.73 -26.44
N LYS A 674 -11.50 6.59 -27.04
CA LYS A 674 -12.44 5.51 -27.33
C LYS A 674 -12.74 4.66 -26.09
N ILE A 675 -11.89 4.72 -25.08
CA ILE A 675 -11.95 3.88 -23.88
C ILE A 675 -12.44 4.69 -22.68
N VAL A 676 -11.91 5.89 -22.44
CA VAL A 676 -12.24 6.72 -21.29
C VAL A 676 -13.44 7.62 -21.59
N GLN A 677 -14.54 7.46 -20.85
CA GLN A 677 -15.75 8.27 -21.02
C GLN A 677 -15.71 9.55 -20.19
N ILE A 678 -15.07 9.53 -19.02
CA ILE A 678 -14.87 10.71 -18.17
C ILE A 678 -13.37 10.87 -17.92
N PRO A 679 -12.67 11.71 -18.70
CA PRO A 679 -11.30 12.09 -18.40
C PRO A 679 -11.33 13.11 -17.26
N PHE A 680 -10.66 12.83 -16.15
CA PHE A 680 -10.47 13.73 -15.03
C PHE A 680 -8.97 13.87 -14.78
N ARG A 681 -8.41 15.02 -15.09
CA ARG A 681 -7.06 15.42 -14.78
C ARG A 681 -7.03 16.04 -13.39
N ILE A 682 -6.20 15.47 -12.53
CA ILE A 682 -5.95 16.03 -11.21
C ILE A 682 -5.38 17.45 -11.39
N PRO A 683 -6.03 18.48 -10.82
CA PRO A 683 -5.56 19.85 -10.96
C PRO A 683 -4.15 20.04 -10.40
N ASP A 684 -3.39 20.90 -11.05
CA ASP A 684 -2.10 21.32 -10.53
C ASP A 684 -2.34 22.18 -9.27
N PRO A 685 -1.61 21.92 -8.16
CA PRO A 685 -1.82 22.64 -6.93
C PRO A 685 -1.44 24.12 -7.11
N THR A 686 -2.33 25.02 -6.67
CA THR A 686 -2.10 26.46 -6.72
C THR A 686 -0.95 26.87 -5.78
N PRO A 687 -0.30 28.03 -5.99
CA PRO A 687 0.74 28.50 -5.07
C PRO A 687 0.28 28.59 -3.60
N ASP A 688 -0.99 28.92 -3.38
CA ASP A 688 -1.58 29.00 -2.03
C ASP A 688 -1.78 27.59 -1.43
N GLU A 689 -2.29 26.63 -2.20
CA GLU A 689 -2.39 25.22 -1.78
C GLU A 689 -1.01 24.58 -1.56
N ILE A 690 -0.01 24.90 -2.40
CA ILE A 690 1.39 24.48 -2.18
C ILE A 690 1.90 25.08 -0.87
N LYS A 691 1.60 26.35 -0.59
CA LYS A 691 1.99 27.02 0.64
C LYS A 691 1.30 26.42 1.86
N GLU A 692 0.02 26.09 1.76
CA GLU A 692 -0.74 25.38 2.81
C GLU A 692 -0.20 23.98 3.03
N PHE A 693 0.06 23.23 1.96
CA PHE A 693 0.70 21.91 2.03
C PHE A 693 2.08 22.00 2.68
N LEU A 694 2.92 22.94 2.27
CA LEU A 694 4.23 23.20 2.86
C LEU A 694 4.11 23.57 4.34
N ASN A 695 3.16 24.44 4.70
CA ASN A 695 2.91 24.77 6.10
C ASN A 695 2.50 23.54 6.90
N ALA A 696 1.60 22.70 6.38
CA ALA A 696 1.23 21.43 7.00
C ALA A 696 2.42 20.46 7.12
N GLN A 697 3.37 20.51 6.18
CA GLN A 697 4.62 19.76 6.25
C GLN A 697 5.62 20.34 7.28
N PHE A 698 5.54 21.64 7.57
CA PHE A 698 6.37 22.33 8.57
C PHE A 698 5.79 22.27 9.99
N GLU A 699 4.49 21.97 10.13
CA GLU A 699 3.90 21.71 11.44
C GLU A 699 4.47 20.42 12.03
N LEU A 700 5.28 20.55 13.08
CA LEU A 700 5.68 19.40 13.90
C LEU A 700 4.41 18.69 14.38
N PRO A 701 4.35 17.35 14.35
CA PRO A 701 3.22 16.61 14.89
C PRO A 701 2.99 17.08 16.33
N LYS A 702 1.88 17.79 16.55
CA LYS A 702 1.47 18.17 17.89
C LYS A 702 1.32 16.87 18.67
N ALA A 703 1.97 16.77 19.83
CA ALA A 703 1.70 15.69 20.76
C ALA A 703 0.19 15.68 20.99
N GLU A 704 -0.49 14.65 20.51
CA GLU A 704 -1.92 14.50 20.72
C GLU A 704 -2.12 14.37 22.23
N GLU A 705 -2.60 15.44 22.85
CA GLU A 705 -3.15 15.36 24.20
C GLU A 705 -4.31 14.36 24.16
N GLU A 706 -4.14 13.22 24.81
CA GLU A 706 -5.22 12.28 25.08
C GLU A 706 -6.37 13.02 25.77
N LYS A 707 -7.39 13.40 25.01
CA LYS A 707 -8.67 13.81 25.60
C LYS A 707 -9.44 12.55 25.96
N PRO A 708 -9.94 12.45 27.21
CA PRO A 708 -10.61 11.26 27.69
C PRO A 708 -11.89 11.02 26.88
N SER A 709 -12.10 9.75 26.54
CA SER A 709 -13.27 9.30 25.80
C SER A 709 -14.57 9.80 26.45
N SER A 710 -15.25 10.73 25.78
CA SER A 710 -16.63 11.05 26.09
C SER A 710 -17.48 10.81 24.85
N ARG A 711 -18.37 9.83 24.97
CA ARG A 711 -19.42 9.57 24.00
C ARG A 711 -20.28 10.83 23.83
N ARG A 712 -20.20 11.49 22.68
CA ARG A 712 -21.30 12.27 22.08
C ARG A 712 -21.22 12.11 20.56
N GLY A 713 -22.32 11.68 19.96
CA GLY A 713 -22.47 11.63 18.52
C GLY A 713 -22.79 12.99 17.92
N GLY A 714 -22.69 13.06 16.59
CA GLY A 714 -23.46 13.98 15.76
C GLY A 714 -22.64 14.83 14.78
N ARG A 715 -23.10 14.78 13.52
CA ARG A 715 -22.92 15.77 12.44
C ARG A 715 -21.52 15.93 11.81
N PHE A 716 -21.43 15.50 10.56
CA PHE A 716 -20.72 16.27 9.54
C PHE A 716 -21.29 17.70 9.53
N PRO A 717 -20.46 18.76 9.57
CA PRO A 717 -20.95 20.11 9.36
C PRO A 717 -21.54 20.19 7.95
N ARG A 718 -22.81 20.56 7.82
CA ARG A 718 -23.24 21.26 6.62
C ARG A 718 -22.46 22.58 6.61
N LEU A 719 -21.74 22.85 5.52
CA LEU A 719 -21.15 24.16 5.26
C LEU A 719 -22.25 25.21 5.47
N PRO A 720 -22.07 26.20 6.36
CA PRO A 720 -22.96 27.33 6.40
C PRO A 720 -22.74 28.14 5.11
N LEU A 721 -23.81 28.27 4.31
CA LEU A 721 -23.93 29.26 3.25
C LEU A 721 -23.55 30.64 3.81
N ARG A 722 -22.35 31.10 3.49
CA ARG A 722 -21.89 32.46 3.82
C ARG A 722 -22.62 33.40 2.88
N ARG A 723 -23.82 33.82 3.28
CA ARG A 723 -24.53 34.94 2.65
C ARG A 723 -23.69 36.19 2.91
N ALA A 724 -23.06 36.74 1.87
CA ALA A 724 -22.49 38.07 1.92
C ALA A 724 -23.61 39.05 2.31
N GLN A 725 -23.48 39.68 3.47
CA GLN A 725 -24.25 40.87 3.82
C GLN A 725 -23.35 42.07 3.58
N GLU A 726 -23.76 42.90 2.63
CA GLU A 726 -23.24 44.25 2.41
C GLU A 726 -23.40 45.13 3.67
N PRO A 727 -22.60 46.21 3.80
CA PRO A 727 -22.54 47.00 5.02
C PRO A 727 -23.73 47.96 5.12
N VAL A 728 -24.44 47.94 6.24
CA VAL A 728 -25.37 49.01 6.63
C VAL A 728 -24.75 49.81 7.77
N GLU A 729 -24.70 51.12 7.57
CA GLU A 729 -24.09 52.09 8.45
C GLU A 729 -24.76 52.23 9.83
N ARG A 730 -23.90 52.61 10.78
CA ARG A 730 -24.06 53.13 12.14
C ARG A 730 -25.41 53.80 12.50
N GLY A 731 -25.97 53.41 13.65
CA GLY A 731 -26.90 54.21 14.45
C GLY A 731 -26.93 53.73 15.91
N GLU A 732 -26.55 54.60 16.84
CA GLU A 732 -26.37 54.35 18.29
C GLU A 732 -27.69 54.04 19.04
N ALA A 733 -27.60 53.30 20.15
CA ALA A 733 -28.67 53.14 21.14
C ALA A 733 -28.16 53.40 22.59
N PRO A 734 -28.95 54.04 23.47
CA PRO A 734 -28.52 54.47 24.82
C PRO A 734 -28.84 53.45 25.93
N PRO A 735 -28.32 53.64 27.16
CA PRO A 735 -28.29 52.62 28.21
C PRO A 735 -29.37 52.80 29.28
N GLU A 736 -29.80 51.71 29.93
CA GLU A 736 -30.57 51.70 31.18
C GLU A 736 -30.67 50.25 31.69
N ASP A 737 -30.96 49.94 32.94
CA ASP A 737 -30.37 50.29 34.24
C ASP A 737 -30.71 49.09 35.16
N LYS A 738 -29.90 48.86 36.18
CA LYS A 738 -30.06 47.80 37.19
C LYS A 738 -30.95 48.33 38.31
N ASP A 739 -31.93 47.54 38.76
CA ASP A 739 -32.27 47.31 40.17
C ASP A 739 -33.77 46.96 40.36
N LYS A 740 -34.06 45.73 40.82
CA LYS A 740 -34.79 45.41 42.09
C LYS A 740 -35.39 43.99 42.15
N PRO A 741 -35.67 43.46 43.36
CA PRO A 741 -35.48 42.04 43.72
C PRO A 741 -36.74 41.22 44.09
N ILE A 742 -36.58 39.89 43.94
CA ILE A 742 -37.06 38.69 44.69
C ILE A 742 -38.29 38.79 45.65
N SER A 743 -39.14 37.73 45.60
CA SER A 743 -39.58 36.82 46.72
C SER A 743 -41.12 36.71 47.00
N PRO A 744 -41.66 35.75 47.81
CA PRO A 744 -41.75 34.28 47.61
C PRO A 744 -43.11 33.60 48.06
N LEU A 745 -43.36 32.32 47.65
CA LEU A 745 -43.99 31.15 48.37
C LEU A 745 -45.42 31.26 49.02
N PRO A 746 -46.15 30.20 49.51
CA PRO A 746 -46.19 28.71 49.32
C PRO A 746 -47.67 28.12 49.24
N PRO A 747 -48.10 26.96 49.84
CA PRO A 747 -48.68 25.75 49.17
C PRO A 747 -50.14 25.37 49.61
N PRO A 748 -50.50 24.07 49.78
CA PRO A 748 -51.15 23.08 48.89
C PRO A 748 -52.71 23.00 49.10
N THR A 749 -53.56 22.22 48.41
CA THR A 749 -53.77 20.75 48.51
C THR A 749 -55.03 20.34 47.66
N LYS A 750 -54.95 19.20 46.92
CA LYS A 750 -55.91 18.08 46.65
C LYS A 750 -57.38 18.39 46.23
N GLU A 751 -58.10 17.69 45.36
CA GLU A 751 -58.16 16.35 44.70
C GLU A 751 -59.43 16.39 43.76
N PRO A 752 -59.90 15.33 43.05
CA PRO A 752 -59.30 14.10 42.54
C PRO A 752 -59.62 13.85 41.02
N THR A 753 -59.06 12.74 40.53
CA THR A 753 -58.97 12.17 39.16
C THR A 753 -60.27 11.90 38.40
N ASP A 754 -60.25 12.07 37.07
CA ASP A 754 -60.79 11.07 36.13
C ASP A 754 -60.34 11.27 34.67
N GLU A 755 -60.06 10.17 33.98
CA GLU A 755 -59.57 10.07 32.59
C GLU A 755 -60.63 10.48 31.55
N LYS A 756 -60.24 11.26 30.52
CA LYS A 756 -61.00 11.39 29.26
C LYS A 756 -60.06 11.34 28.04
N ARG A 757 -60.40 10.42 27.13
CA ARG A 757 -59.85 10.24 25.78
C ARG A 757 -60.02 11.49 24.91
N LEU A 758 -59.00 11.80 24.11
CA LEU A 758 -59.00 12.80 23.03
C LEU A 758 -59.20 12.14 21.64
N PRO A 759 -59.71 12.88 20.64
CA PRO A 759 -60.16 12.40 19.31
C PRO A 759 -59.00 12.11 18.34
N PRO A 760 -59.25 11.43 17.19
CA PRO A 760 -58.17 10.98 16.31
C PRO A 760 -57.55 12.14 15.51
N PRO A 761 -56.23 12.12 15.27
CA PRO A 761 -55.56 13.17 14.50
C PRO A 761 -55.81 13.02 12.99
N THR A 762 -56.08 14.17 12.39
CA THR A 762 -56.11 14.50 10.97
C THR A 762 -54.86 14.00 10.23
N GLN A 763 -55.03 13.52 8.99
CA GLN A 763 -53.91 13.11 8.13
C GLN A 763 -52.95 14.29 7.92
N PRO A 764 -51.63 14.12 8.15
CA PRO A 764 -50.66 15.13 7.80
C PRO A 764 -50.47 15.18 6.28
N ASP A 765 -50.34 16.41 5.78
CA ASP A 765 -50.07 16.77 4.39
C ASP A 765 -48.98 15.89 3.77
N ALA A 766 -49.22 15.45 2.53
CA ALA A 766 -48.26 14.67 1.76
C ALA A 766 -46.95 15.46 1.63
N GLU A 767 -45.90 14.98 2.29
CA GLU A 767 -44.52 15.39 2.03
C GLU A 767 -44.27 15.20 0.52
N VAL A 768 -44.01 16.30 -0.18
CA VAL A 768 -43.51 16.25 -1.56
C VAL A 768 -42.11 15.67 -1.48
N GLU A 769 -41.97 14.37 -1.73
CA GLU A 769 -40.67 13.76 -2.00
C GLU A 769 -40.08 14.44 -3.25
N GLU A 770 -39.15 15.37 -3.06
CA GLU A 770 -38.29 15.87 -4.14
C GLU A 770 -37.48 14.70 -4.70
N ARG A 771 -38.00 14.08 -5.77
CA ARG A 771 -37.26 13.05 -6.50
C ARG A 771 -36.20 13.75 -7.36
N PRO A 772 -34.90 13.40 -7.23
CA PRO A 772 -33.87 13.97 -8.08
C PRO A 772 -34.17 13.65 -9.55
N VAL A 773 -34.32 14.68 -10.38
CA VAL A 773 -34.49 14.54 -11.83
C VAL A 773 -33.10 14.51 -12.48
N ALA A 774 -32.83 13.50 -13.31
CA ALA A 774 -31.51 13.29 -13.93
C ALA A 774 -31.05 14.47 -14.80
N PHE A 775 -31.97 15.18 -15.45
CA PHE A 775 -31.76 16.48 -16.09
C PHE A 775 -33.04 17.32 -15.95
N THR A 776 -32.91 18.62 -15.65
CA THR A 776 -34.04 19.57 -15.66
C THR A 776 -34.51 19.83 -17.10
N GLU A 777 -35.73 20.31 -17.29
CA GLU A 777 -36.21 20.64 -18.65
C GLU A 777 -35.36 21.75 -19.29
N LEU A 778 -34.95 22.76 -18.52
CA LEU A 778 -34.05 23.81 -18.99
C LEU A 778 -32.70 23.24 -19.46
N GLU A 779 -32.13 22.28 -18.74
CA GLU A 779 -30.89 21.60 -19.16
C GLU A 779 -31.07 20.87 -20.49
N LYS A 780 -32.19 20.16 -20.66
CA LYS A 780 -32.49 19.43 -21.91
C LYS A 780 -32.67 20.37 -23.09
N GLU A 781 -33.47 21.42 -22.93
CA GLU A 781 -33.71 22.44 -23.96
C GLU A 781 -32.39 23.10 -24.37
N THR A 782 -31.56 23.46 -23.39
CA THR A 782 -30.24 24.04 -23.65
C THR A 782 -29.34 23.07 -24.41
N PHE A 783 -29.23 21.80 -24.00
CA PHE A 783 -28.42 20.83 -24.77
C PHE A 783 -28.93 20.61 -26.20
N GLN A 784 -30.25 20.69 -26.44
CA GLN A 784 -30.83 20.62 -27.77
C GLN A 784 -30.51 21.85 -28.61
N GLU A 785 -30.54 23.03 -28.02
CA GLU A 785 -30.17 24.30 -28.67
C GLU A 785 -28.69 24.31 -29.07
N TYR A 786 -27.81 23.89 -28.16
CA TYR A 786 -26.37 23.84 -28.39
C TYR A 786 -25.93 22.66 -29.26
N ALA A 787 -26.84 21.72 -29.57
CA ALA A 787 -26.54 20.56 -30.41
C ALA A 787 -25.99 20.93 -31.81
N LYS A 788 -26.37 22.11 -32.34
CA LYS A 788 -25.86 22.64 -33.62
C LYS A 788 -24.36 22.94 -33.60
N TYR A 789 -23.78 23.24 -32.43
CA TYR A 789 -22.35 23.44 -32.23
C TYR A 789 -21.60 22.13 -31.98
N LEU A 790 -22.34 21.05 -31.70
CA LEU A 790 -21.73 19.78 -31.38
C LEU A 790 -21.34 19.00 -32.64
N ARG A 791 -20.09 18.53 -32.71
CA ARG A 791 -19.67 17.50 -33.66
C ARG A 791 -20.66 16.32 -33.63
N PRO A 792 -21.06 15.76 -34.80
CA PRO A 792 -22.00 14.64 -34.90
C PRO A 792 -21.33 13.31 -34.52
N ASN A 793 -20.83 13.23 -33.28
CA ASN A 793 -20.17 12.08 -32.72
C ASN A 793 -20.88 11.69 -31.40
N PRO A 794 -21.67 10.60 -31.39
CA PRO A 794 -22.42 10.17 -30.22
C PRO A 794 -21.57 9.93 -28.97
N ARG A 795 -20.29 9.56 -29.10
CA ARG A 795 -19.40 9.38 -27.96
C ARG A 795 -18.99 10.71 -27.35
N HIS A 796 -18.70 11.71 -28.19
CA HIS A 796 -18.36 13.06 -27.72
C HIS A 796 -19.56 13.69 -27.00
N ILE A 797 -20.77 13.51 -27.52
CA ILE A 797 -22.01 13.99 -26.88
C ILE A 797 -22.21 13.30 -25.52
N LYS A 798 -22.08 11.97 -25.46
CA LYS A 798 -22.19 11.23 -24.18
C LYS A 798 -21.13 11.64 -23.17
N ARG A 799 -19.88 11.87 -23.63
CA ARG A 799 -18.80 12.38 -22.80
C ARG A 799 -19.15 13.76 -22.23
N LEU A 800 -19.61 14.69 -23.07
CA LEU A 800 -20.02 16.03 -22.65
C LEU A 800 -21.11 15.95 -21.57
N LEU A 801 -22.12 15.10 -21.75
CA LEU A 801 -23.19 14.90 -20.77
C LEU A 801 -22.66 14.31 -19.45
N ASN A 802 -21.73 13.36 -19.50
CA ASN A 802 -21.14 12.76 -18.32
C ASN A 802 -20.23 13.75 -17.57
N VAL A 803 -19.43 14.53 -18.29
CA VAL A 803 -18.62 15.62 -17.73
C VAL A 803 -19.54 16.67 -17.09
N TYR A 804 -20.61 17.08 -17.78
CA TYR A 804 -21.58 18.02 -17.24
C TYR A 804 -22.19 17.53 -15.93
N ARG A 805 -22.60 16.25 -15.82
CA ARG A 805 -23.13 15.68 -14.59
C ARG A 805 -22.13 15.77 -13.43
N LEU A 806 -20.87 15.42 -13.70
CA LEU A 806 -19.83 15.49 -12.69
C LEU A 806 -19.53 16.94 -12.28
N VAL A 807 -19.44 17.86 -13.24
CA VAL A 807 -19.24 19.29 -12.95
C VAL A 807 -20.43 19.87 -12.19
N ARG A 808 -21.66 19.47 -12.50
CA ARG A 808 -22.86 19.88 -11.76
C ARG A 808 -22.80 19.42 -10.29
N ILE A 809 -22.29 18.22 -10.01
CA ILE A 809 -22.05 17.77 -8.61
C ILE A 809 -20.98 18.64 -7.94
N LEU A 810 -19.87 18.91 -8.64
CA LEU A 810 -18.79 19.76 -8.13
C LEU A 810 -19.18 21.24 -7.95
N ALA A 811 -20.18 21.71 -8.69
CA ALA A 811 -20.65 23.10 -8.69
C ALA A 811 -21.85 23.32 -7.75
N GLN A 812 -22.29 22.35 -6.95
CA GLN A 812 -23.44 22.48 -6.04
C GLN A 812 -23.35 23.67 -5.07
N GLY A 813 -22.14 24.18 -4.78
CA GLY A 813 -21.92 25.38 -3.96
C GLY A 813 -21.99 26.71 -4.72
N GLU A 814 -22.02 26.70 -6.06
CA GLU A 814 -21.91 27.87 -6.93
C GLU A 814 -23.28 28.18 -7.56
N SER A 815 -24.17 28.82 -6.79
CA SER A 815 -25.56 29.14 -7.20
C SER A 815 -25.66 29.75 -8.61
N ALA A 816 -24.74 30.64 -8.98
CA ALA A 816 -24.70 31.25 -10.32
C ALA A 816 -24.59 30.24 -11.48
N LEU A 817 -23.93 29.09 -11.27
CA LEU A 817 -23.79 28.01 -12.27
C LEU A 817 -24.96 27.01 -12.20
N ILE A 818 -25.50 26.77 -11.01
CA ILE A 818 -26.59 25.80 -10.79
C ILE A 818 -27.94 26.37 -11.19
N ASP A 819 -28.22 27.63 -10.83
CA ASP A 819 -29.49 28.29 -11.09
C ASP A 819 -29.68 28.57 -12.58
N ASN A 820 -28.59 28.78 -13.33
CA ASN A 820 -28.61 28.94 -14.77
C ASN A 820 -27.61 27.99 -15.47
N PRO A 821 -28.04 26.76 -15.82
CA PRO A 821 -27.18 25.75 -16.42
C PRO A 821 -26.67 26.12 -17.82
N ARG A 822 -27.25 27.16 -18.46
CA ARG A 822 -26.84 27.63 -19.80
C ARG A 822 -25.38 28.04 -19.85
N TYR A 823 -24.86 28.70 -18.82
CA TYR A 823 -23.45 29.08 -18.74
C TYR A 823 -22.52 27.87 -18.79
N LEU A 824 -22.83 26.84 -17.98
CA LEU A 824 -22.02 25.64 -17.89
C LEU A 824 -22.11 24.81 -19.19
N ILE A 825 -23.29 24.70 -19.79
CA ILE A 825 -23.49 23.96 -21.05
C ILE A 825 -22.76 24.65 -22.21
N LYS A 826 -22.87 25.98 -22.34
CA LYS A 826 -22.13 26.77 -23.34
C LYS A 826 -20.62 26.56 -23.20
N TRP A 827 -20.13 26.71 -21.96
CA TRP A 827 -18.71 26.58 -21.66
C TRP A 827 -18.17 25.17 -21.94
N LEU A 828 -18.83 24.12 -21.43
CA LEU A 828 -18.38 22.75 -21.65
C LEU A 828 -18.49 22.31 -23.12
N THR A 829 -19.49 22.82 -23.85
CA THR A 829 -19.57 22.68 -25.32
C THR A 829 -18.31 23.26 -25.97
N MET A 830 -17.92 24.48 -25.59
CA MET A 830 -16.73 25.12 -26.14
C MET A 830 -15.44 24.34 -25.81
N VAL A 831 -15.26 23.97 -24.54
CA VAL A 831 -14.09 23.21 -24.05
C VAL A 831 -13.97 21.85 -24.73
N GLY A 832 -15.09 21.16 -24.94
CA GLY A 832 -15.11 19.83 -25.55
C GLY A 832 -14.82 19.85 -27.06
N HIS A 833 -15.10 20.96 -27.74
CA HIS A 833 -15.09 21.03 -29.20
C HIS A 833 -13.94 21.86 -29.77
N TRP A 834 -13.49 22.88 -29.05
CA TRP A 834 -12.35 23.72 -29.40
C TRP A 834 -11.34 23.82 -28.26
N PRO A 835 -10.73 22.69 -27.85
CA PRO A 835 -9.79 22.66 -26.73
C PRO A 835 -8.54 23.51 -26.94
N PHE A 836 -7.99 23.57 -28.17
CA PHE A 836 -6.79 24.36 -28.45
C PHE A 836 -7.10 25.85 -28.27
N THR A 837 -8.16 26.34 -28.94
CA THR A 837 -8.55 27.75 -28.85
C THR A 837 -8.96 28.12 -27.43
N THR A 838 -9.74 27.27 -26.75
CA THR A 838 -10.14 27.50 -25.37
C THR A 838 -8.92 27.57 -24.44
N MET A 839 -7.89 26.76 -24.65
CA MET A 839 -6.67 26.82 -23.85
C MET A 839 -5.91 28.14 -24.05
N ARG A 840 -5.75 28.57 -25.30
CA ARG A 840 -5.09 29.85 -25.61
C ARG A 840 -5.82 31.03 -24.96
N MET A 841 -7.16 31.01 -25.01
CA MET A 841 -8.01 31.96 -24.29
C MET A 841 -7.76 31.92 -22.79
N LEU A 842 -7.73 30.73 -22.18
CA LEU A 842 -7.50 30.58 -20.74
C LEU A 842 -6.11 31.06 -20.31
N TRP A 843 -5.04 30.77 -21.06
CA TRP A 843 -3.71 31.29 -20.75
C TRP A 843 -3.67 32.80 -20.79
N ARG A 844 -4.29 33.40 -21.80
CA ARG A 844 -4.38 34.86 -21.89
C ARG A 844 -5.17 35.45 -20.72
N PHE A 845 -6.25 34.80 -20.34
CA PHE A 845 -7.03 35.22 -19.18
C PHE A 845 -6.24 35.06 -17.87
N ASP A 846 -5.46 33.99 -17.72
CA ASP A 846 -4.60 33.75 -16.56
C ASP A 846 -3.48 34.79 -16.46
N GLU A 847 -2.90 35.25 -17.58
CA GLU A 847 -1.97 36.39 -17.61
C GLU A 847 -2.62 37.66 -17.03
N TRP A 848 -3.86 37.98 -17.41
CA TRP A 848 -4.58 39.13 -16.87
C TRP A 848 -4.92 38.96 -15.38
N LEU A 849 -5.27 37.76 -14.93
CA LEU A 849 -5.51 37.49 -13.51
C LEU A 849 -4.22 37.65 -12.68
N GLU A 850 -3.06 37.33 -13.25
CA GLU A 850 -1.77 37.55 -12.60
C GLU A 850 -1.41 39.04 -12.53
N ASP A 851 -1.63 39.78 -13.62
CA ASP A 851 -1.47 41.24 -13.63
C ASP A 851 -2.40 41.92 -12.61
N GLU A 852 -3.65 41.46 -12.48
CA GLU A 852 -4.61 41.91 -11.46
C GLU A 852 -4.08 41.64 -10.04
N ARG A 853 -3.59 40.43 -9.78
CA ARG A 853 -3.00 40.06 -8.47
C ARG A 853 -1.79 40.93 -8.15
N GLU A 854 -0.91 41.18 -9.12
CA GLU A 854 0.29 42.00 -8.94
C GLU A 854 -0.03 43.49 -8.73
N ALA A 855 -1.05 44.01 -9.43
CA ALA A 855 -1.55 45.35 -9.19
C ALA A 855 -2.13 45.48 -7.78
N SER A 856 -2.97 44.52 -7.37
CA SER A 856 -3.57 44.45 -6.04
C SER A 856 -2.51 44.41 -4.92
N LYS A 857 -1.46 43.59 -5.07
CA LYS A 857 -0.31 43.57 -4.13
C LYS A 857 0.42 44.91 -4.02
N ARG A 858 0.43 45.70 -5.10
CA ARG A 858 1.05 47.04 -5.15
C ARG A 858 0.09 48.16 -4.74
N GLY A 859 -1.12 47.82 -4.29
CA GLY A 859 -2.16 48.79 -3.95
C GLY A 859 -2.65 49.60 -5.16
N LYS A 860 -2.60 49.02 -6.36
CA LYS A 860 -3.08 49.63 -7.61
C LYS A 860 -4.33 48.90 -8.09
N ASP A 861 -5.24 49.66 -8.68
CA ASP A 861 -6.40 49.10 -9.36
C ASP A 861 -5.99 48.55 -10.73
N PHE A 862 -6.46 47.34 -11.05
CA PHE A 862 -6.34 46.74 -12.37
C PHE A 862 -7.72 46.73 -13.02
N ALA A 863 -7.79 47.16 -14.28
CA ALA A 863 -9.00 47.07 -15.08
C ALA A 863 -8.76 46.03 -16.18
N PHE A 864 -9.63 45.03 -16.23
CA PHE A 864 -9.72 44.16 -17.40
C PHE A 864 -10.06 44.99 -18.64
N PRO A 865 -9.75 44.50 -19.85
CA PRO A 865 -10.21 45.12 -21.07
C PRO A 865 -11.72 45.40 -21.01
N GLU A 866 -12.11 46.60 -21.44
CA GLU A 866 -13.52 46.98 -21.50
C GLU A 866 -14.27 45.99 -22.38
N LEU A 867 -15.36 45.43 -21.83
CA LEU A 867 -16.17 44.45 -22.55
C LEU A 867 -16.89 45.12 -23.72
N LYS A 868 -16.60 44.69 -24.95
CA LYS A 868 -17.41 45.07 -26.10
C LYS A 868 -18.65 44.17 -26.10
N ASP A 869 -19.82 44.76 -25.94
CA ASP A 869 -21.12 44.09 -25.88
C ASP A 869 -21.37 43.18 -24.65
N GLY A 870 -20.53 43.26 -23.60
CA GLY A 870 -20.72 42.55 -22.33
C GLY A 870 -20.30 41.06 -22.33
N ASN A 871 -19.65 40.59 -23.39
CA ASN A 871 -19.30 39.18 -23.57
C ASN A 871 -17.77 38.96 -23.55
N ALA A 872 -17.27 38.58 -22.38
CA ALA A 872 -15.85 38.34 -22.13
C ALA A 872 -15.27 37.24 -23.02
N LEU A 873 -16.06 36.23 -23.40
CA LEU A 873 -15.57 35.18 -24.28
C LEU A 873 -15.22 35.73 -25.66
N ARG A 874 -16.05 36.61 -26.21
CA ARG A 874 -15.86 37.19 -27.54
C ARG A 874 -14.60 38.05 -27.56
N ASP A 875 -14.48 38.93 -26.57
CA ASP A 875 -13.32 39.82 -26.46
C ASP A 875 -12.02 39.04 -26.28
N LEU A 876 -12.04 38.01 -25.43
CA LEU A 876 -10.90 37.13 -25.22
C LEU A 876 -10.56 36.30 -26.48
N TYR A 877 -11.56 35.84 -27.22
CA TYR A 877 -11.36 35.13 -28.49
C TYR A 877 -10.71 36.06 -29.53
N THR A 878 -11.22 37.30 -29.67
CA THR A 878 -10.67 38.30 -30.60
C THR A 878 -9.25 38.71 -30.21
N ASP A 879 -8.93 38.85 -28.91
CA ASP A 879 -7.57 39.16 -28.44
C ASP A 879 -6.56 38.04 -28.80
N VAL A 880 -6.99 36.77 -28.70
CA VAL A 880 -6.11 35.61 -28.87
C VAL A 880 -5.96 35.14 -30.30
N ILE A 881 -7.04 35.18 -31.10
CA ILE A 881 -7.06 34.65 -32.47
C ILE A 881 -6.97 35.77 -33.52
N GLY A 882 -7.26 37.02 -33.14
CA GLY A 882 -7.34 38.17 -34.02
C GLY A 882 -8.77 38.42 -34.55
N ASP A 883 -8.99 39.60 -35.13
CA ASP A 883 -10.24 39.96 -35.80
C ASP A 883 -10.34 39.21 -37.14
N PRO A 884 -11.32 38.31 -37.34
CA PRO A 884 -11.49 37.61 -38.61
C PRO A 884 -11.87 38.53 -39.78
N ASP A 885 -12.39 39.74 -39.51
CA ASP A 885 -12.85 40.71 -40.51
C ASP A 885 -11.92 41.94 -40.66
N GLY A 886 -10.78 41.98 -39.95
CA GLY A 886 -9.88 43.13 -39.91
C GLY A 886 -8.81 43.15 -41.02
N GLU A 887 -8.71 44.25 -41.78
CA GLU A 887 -7.67 44.46 -42.82
C GLU A 887 -6.27 44.75 -42.26
N ASP A 888 -6.14 45.14 -40.98
CA ASP A 888 -4.87 45.48 -40.35
C ASP A 888 -4.53 44.52 -39.21
N GLY A 889 -3.51 43.69 -39.45
CA GLY A 889 -2.96 42.78 -38.47
C GLY A 889 -2.36 43.53 -37.27
N THR A 890 -3.05 43.48 -36.14
CA THR A 890 -2.47 43.75 -34.82
C THR A 890 -2.31 42.41 -34.10
N LEU A 891 -1.13 41.77 -34.16
CA LEU A 891 0.10 42.00 -33.37
C LEU A 891 0.08 41.32 -31.99
N LEU A 892 0.05 39.98 -31.99
CA LEU A 892 1.12 39.14 -31.42
C LEU A 892 0.97 37.65 -31.86
N ASN A 893 1.49 37.39 -33.05
CA ASN A 893 1.83 36.11 -33.69
C ASN A 893 0.71 35.32 -34.40
N ARG A 894 0.77 35.39 -35.75
CA ARG A 894 0.32 34.31 -36.64
C ARG A 894 0.78 32.98 -36.02
N LEU A 895 -0.17 32.11 -35.69
CA LEU A 895 0.13 30.76 -35.22
C LEU A 895 1.25 30.19 -36.10
N ALA A 896 2.31 29.68 -35.48
CA ALA A 896 3.38 29.04 -36.24
C ALA A 896 2.79 27.86 -37.06
N ALA A 897 3.43 27.47 -38.16
CA ALA A 897 2.86 26.48 -39.08
C ALA A 897 2.56 25.13 -38.39
N ASP A 898 3.27 24.81 -37.32
CA ASP A 898 3.03 23.69 -36.41
C ASP A 898 1.84 23.94 -35.47
N GLU A 899 1.71 25.13 -34.87
CA GLU A 899 0.54 25.49 -34.05
C GLU A 899 -0.76 25.50 -34.85
N VAL A 900 -0.75 25.95 -36.11
CA VAL A 900 -1.89 25.84 -37.04
C VAL A 900 -2.26 24.37 -37.24
N ARG A 901 -1.28 23.50 -37.48
CA ARG A 901 -1.52 22.05 -37.63
C ARG A 901 -2.06 21.42 -36.36
N THR A 902 -1.63 21.89 -35.19
CA THR A 902 -2.13 21.42 -33.89
C THR A 902 -3.57 21.89 -33.68
N ARG A 903 -3.88 23.17 -33.90
CA ARG A 903 -5.25 23.68 -33.86
C ARG A 903 -6.16 22.89 -34.80
N ASP A 904 -5.78 22.76 -36.06
CA ASP A 904 -6.59 22.05 -37.08
C ASP A 904 -6.76 20.55 -36.76
N ARG A 905 -5.88 19.98 -35.92
CA ARG A 905 -5.99 18.59 -35.42
C ARG A 905 -7.00 18.46 -34.28
N HIS A 906 -7.05 19.43 -33.37
CA HIS A 906 -7.78 19.31 -32.11
C HIS A 906 -9.11 20.07 -32.10
N ASP A 907 -9.16 21.25 -32.70
CA ASP A 907 -10.35 22.10 -32.75
C ASP A 907 -11.33 21.65 -33.83
N ALA A 908 -12.62 21.92 -33.59
CA ALA A 908 -13.66 21.68 -34.57
C ALA A 908 -13.68 22.87 -35.55
N ASP A 909 -14.58 22.78 -36.53
CA ASP A 909 -14.93 23.87 -37.45
C ASP A 909 -14.72 25.28 -36.84
N PRO A 910 -13.76 26.07 -37.36
CA PRO A 910 -13.46 27.41 -36.85
C PRO A 910 -14.62 28.40 -37.00
N ASP A 911 -15.53 28.20 -37.94
CA ASP A 911 -16.66 29.11 -38.14
C ASP A 911 -17.71 28.91 -37.03
N LEU A 912 -17.89 27.66 -36.59
CA LEU A 912 -18.83 27.32 -35.52
C LEU A 912 -18.41 27.83 -34.14
N ILE A 913 -17.09 27.95 -33.85
CA ILE A 913 -16.69 28.60 -32.59
C ILE A 913 -17.06 30.07 -32.63
N LEU A 914 -16.80 30.76 -33.75
CA LEU A 914 -17.12 32.18 -33.89
C LEU A 914 -18.62 32.45 -33.70
N GLU A 915 -19.48 31.60 -34.27
CA GLU A 915 -20.93 31.64 -34.02
C GLU A 915 -21.28 31.47 -32.53
N LEU A 916 -20.66 30.51 -31.84
CA LEU A 916 -20.87 30.26 -30.41
C LEU A 916 -20.42 31.45 -29.55
N VAL A 917 -19.26 32.05 -29.85
CA VAL A 917 -18.74 33.17 -29.05
C VAL A 917 -19.56 34.44 -29.28
N ASN A 918 -20.10 34.65 -30.48
CA ASN A 918 -20.91 35.82 -30.83
C ASN A 918 -22.38 35.72 -30.39
N GLU A 919 -22.83 34.56 -29.93
CA GLU A 919 -24.19 34.34 -29.44
C GLU A 919 -24.54 35.25 -28.26
N GLN A 920 -25.67 35.97 -28.39
CA GLN A 920 -26.09 37.03 -27.47
C GLN A 920 -26.99 36.55 -26.33
N GLU A 921 -27.57 35.35 -26.42
CA GLU A 921 -28.53 34.85 -25.43
C GLU A 921 -27.87 34.49 -24.08
N VAL A 922 -26.63 34.00 -24.14
CA VAL A 922 -25.85 33.61 -22.96
C VAL A 922 -24.51 34.34 -22.98
N GLN A 923 -24.48 35.53 -22.36
CA GLN A 923 -23.29 36.36 -22.25
C GLN A 923 -22.49 35.99 -20.98
N ILE A 924 -21.25 35.54 -21.17
CA ILE A 924 -20.33 35.22 -20.08
C ILE A 924 -19.45 36.44 -19.85
N ASN A 925 -19.54 37.04 -18.67
CA ASN A 925 -18.66 38.15 -18.25
C ASN A 925 -17.38 37.62 -17.57
N TRP A 926 -16.47 38.51 -17.17
CA TRP A 926 -15.19 38.14 -16.54
C TRP A 926 -15.37 37.33 -15.25
N GLU A 927 -16.35 37.67 -14.39
CA GLU A 927 -16.61 36.92 -13.14
C GLU A 927 -17.14 35.52 -13.40
N MET A 928 -18.08 35.38 -14.33
CA MET A 928 -18.60 34.08 -14.73
C MET A 928 -17.50 33.23 -15.36
N LEU A 929 -16.62 33.84 -16.16
CA LEU A 929 -15.44 33.16 -16.72
C LEU A 929 -14.48 32.69 -15.60
N ARG A 930 -14.29 33.45 -14.52
CA ARG A 930 -13.53 33.03 -13.33
C ARG A 930 -14.13 31.81 -12.62
N LEU A 931 -15.45 31.69 -12.59
CA LEU A 931 -16.13 30.51 -12.02
C LEU A 931 -16.00 29.30 -12.95
N LEU A 932 -16.28 29.49 -14.23
CA LEU A 932 -16.25 28.43 -15.25
C LEU A 932 -14.86 27.83 -15.44
N ARG A 933 -13.79 28.65 -15.40
CA ARG A 933 -12.41 28.17 -15.57
C ARG A 933 -12.00 27.08 -14.56
N LYS A 934 -12.60 27.08 -13.36
CA LYS A 934 -12.34 26.06 -12.31
C LYS A 934 -12.68 24.64 -12.78
N TYR A 935 -13.55 24.50 -13.78
CA TYR A 935 -14.09 23.22 -14.26
C TYR A 935 -13.63 22.85 -15.67
N THR A 936 -12.52 23.41 -16.15
CA THR A 936 -12.10 23.31 -17.56
C THR A 936 -10.91 22.38 -17.78
N ALA A 937 -9.78 22.68 -17.13
CA ALA A 937 -8.52 21.97 -17.33
C ALA A 937 -8.60 20.49 -16.93
N THR A 938 -9.46 20.21 -15.96
CA THR A 938 -9.68 18.90 -15.37
C THR A 938 -10.33 17.92 -16.35
N PHE A 939 -11.11 18.35 -17.35
CA PHE A 939 -11.93 17.43 -18.13
C PHE A 939 -11.50 17.24 -19.58
N ASN A 940 -10.29 17.68 -19.94
CA ASN A 940 -9.82 17.57 -21.31
C ASN A 940 -8.30 17.31 -21.41
N PRO A 941 -7.87 16.10 -21.83
CA PRO A 941 -6.45 15.71 -21.85
C PRO A 941 -5.60 16.42 -22.91
N THR A 942 -6.20 16.97 -23.98
CA THR A 942 -5.45 17.66 -25.04
C THR A 942 -4.90 19.01 -24.60
N LEU A 943 -5.39 19.53 -23.48
CA LEU A 943 -5.12 20.88 -22.97
C LEU A 943 -3.65 21.14 -22.58
N ASP A 944 -2.80 20.10 -22.48
CA ASP A 944 -1.55 20.27 -21.76
C ASP A 944 -0.30 19.60 -22.37
N VAL A 945 -0.45 18.63 -23.30
CA VAL A 945 0.72 17.93 -23.87
C VAL A 945 0.99 18.33 -25.31
N ASP A 946 -0.06 18.50 -26.13
CA ASP A 946 0.08 18.81 -27.56
C ASP A 946 0.00 20.32 -27.87
N VAL A 947 -0.55 21.13 -26.94
CA VAL A 947 -0.91 22.54 -27.18
C VAL A 947 0.08 23.52 -26.53
N ARG A 948 0.95 23.08 -25.61
CA ARG A 948 1.96 23.95 -24.97
C ARG A 948 2.95 24.50 -26.01
N PRO A 949 3.02 25.82 -26.24
CA PRO A 949 3.98 26.41 -27.16
C PRO A 949 5.41 26.22 -26.64
N ALA A 950 6.34 25.81 -27.51
CA ALA A 950 7.76 25.70 -27.18
C ALA A 950 8.36 27.03 -26.67
N THR A 951 7.76 28.16 -27.05
CA THR A 951 8.13 29.52 -26.63
C THR A 951 7.89 29.78 -25.14
N ILE A 952 6.91 29.12 -24.51
CA ILE A 952 6.65 29.25 -23.06
C ILE A 952 7.70 28.47 -22.25
N VAL A 953 8.31 27.42 -22.80
CA VAL A 953 9.43 26.70 -22.16
C VAL A 953 10.66 27.60 -22.01
N ALA A 954 10.89 28.50 -22.98
CA ALA A 954 11.96 29.50 -22.89
C ALA A 954 11.62 30.66 -21.93
N GLY A 955 10.35 31.06 -21.84
CA GLY A 955 9.86 32.06 -20.86
C GLY A 955 9.77 31.54 -19.42
N GLY A 956 9.63 30.22 -19.24
CA GLY A 956 9.66 29.55 -17.94
C GLY A 956 11.01 29.67 -17.22
N ALA A 957 12.09 29.92 -17.95
CA ALA A 957 13.38 30.29 -17.37
C ALA A 957 13.34 31.68 -16.70
N LEU A 958 12.50 32.60 -17.17
CA LEU A 958 12.24 33.89 -16.51
C LEU A 958 11.30 33.75 -15.30
N PHE A 959 10.38 32.78 -15.31
CA PHE A 959 9.49 32.50 -14.16
C PHE A 959 10.23 31.81 -12.99
N ARG A 960 11.22 30.95 -13.26
CA ARG A 960 12.08 30.39 -12.18
C ARG A 960 13.11 31.39 -11.65
N ALA A 961 13.46 32.45 -12.39
CA ALA A 961 14.50 33.39 -12.00
C ALA A 961 14.01 34.55 -11.10
N ARG A 962 12.69 34.77 -10.98
CA ARG A 962 12.13 35.92 -10.21
C ARG A 962 11.55 35.58 -8.83
N SER A 963 11.46 34.31 -8.44
CA SER A 963 11.09 33.90 -7.07
C SER A 963 12.29 33.56 -6.17
N LEU A 964 13.51 33.77 -6.66
CA LEU A 964 14.78 33.62 -5.92
C LEU A 964 15.55 34.95 -5.75
N ALA A 965 14.84 36.09 -5.84
CA ALA A 965 15.39 37.42 -5.53
C ALA A 965 14.65 38.06 -4.36
#